data_AF-A0AAF0CMR2-F1
#
_entry.id   AF-A0AAF0CMR2-F1
#
_cell.length_a   1.000
_cell.length_b   1.000
_cell.length_c   1.000
_cell.angle_alpha   90.00
_cell.angle_beta   90.00
_cell.angle_gamma   90.00
#
_symmetry.space_group_name_H-M   'P 1'
#
loop_
_entity.id
_entity.type
_entity.pdbx_description
1 polymer ?
#
loop_
_entity_poly.entity_id
_entity_poly.type
_entity_poly.pdbx_seq_one_letter_code
_entity_poly.pdbx_strand_id
1 'polypeptide(L)'
;MRPTILIVSLLGIGLVGTAGFYLGRTTAPPPSTPAAPPALFADLAALPPLDATDPTAHVRPDLAGLKPPFDEVQRELSAALQSRFWRMNKRWEIMLNTLEPGEITTLLGTLKSAPESAARSMFTHALYSRWAEMEPLVALGHASGVDPSDRRDRAIRSVFSGWAYADVDALHAWAENLAPGEERDLAMDAASLHLGVSDPAAAFARARETGALQRNHGVSGQIYAAWAASDPSGAVAEISRTLSGNERRSALMNIVHHWSREDPTSALQWAHSLPSHEATGFITSILHGWARTDPVAAAAEALNLSDFQARNNAVANVASSWAESDLPAALAWARALPDGQLRTNALNHLGSALANESPEIALEILGDFDLGQQPHMLFSVINSLMRSAPDQAMEYVKNLPPGQTRNQALNNAISNLANNDPDAALRYLDQLEPGPNRDQVEANTIGTLALQDPEAAIAYVQQMPSEAARQRTLSQIASRLAHQDPELAAIFASALPPGNYLVNTTQQIANAYAQRDPAGAIAWLATLPDGSVRGNATQTVVNQLARTDPRGAQALADSLPAGNLRNNAYGNIVNALAQSSLPAAIDWMKQLPPGGERTQVVNNLLGTWAQSDPFGAIDYLVQNLDTTEQTATIARMSYAFGQLGVSTAQDLMQKIPPGPARNQFEISLVQSMANHSPQSAAGLAANINDSQAQQQAINQVVGQWANHDPRAAATWLGQLDSDTDNRNAYGNLARSWANVDPQGAQDWVLTLSDGPTRESALQSMSNSAMHQNPAQAAIWAEQLADPGSRESMLTNIARYWLQLDTQAARAWIATSDLPPDQKQQLLTPPGG
;
A
#
# COMPACT_ATOMS: atom_id res chain seq x y z
N MET A 1 -1.80 -18.23 -45.14
CA MET A 1 -1.90 -19.12 -43.96
C MET A 1 -0.61 -18.98 -43.17
N ARG A 2 -0.62 -18.20 -42.09
CA ARG A 2 0.51 -17.95 -41.18
C ARG A 2 0.09 -18.46 -39.80
N PRO A 3 0.89 -19.24 -39.07
CA PRO A 3 0.54 -19.69 -37.73
C PRO A 3 0.93 -18.63 -36.70
N THR A 4 -0.03 -18.30 -35.84
CA THR A 4 0.08 -17.36 -34.72
C THR A 4 0.92 -17.99 -33.60
N ILE A 5 1.93 -17.26 -33.13
CA ILE A 5 2.85 -17.67 -32.06
C ILE A 5 2.26 -17.23 -30.72
N LEU A 6 1.86 -18.18 -29.87
CA LEU A 6 1.51 -17.96 -28.47
C LEU A 6 2.77 -17.98 -27.60
N ILE A 7 3.10 -16.85 -26.98
CA ILE A 7 4.16 -16.69 -25.99
C ILE A 7 3.56 -16.98 -24.62
N VAL A 8 3.89 -18.13 -24.04
CA VAL A 8 3.61 -18.46 -22.63
C VAL A 8 4.94 -18.50 -21.88
N SER A 9 5.12 -17.54 -20.99
CA SER A 9 6.27 -17.42 -20.09
C SER A 9 6.14 -18.43 -18.95
N LEU A 10 6.81 -19.58 -19.06
CA LEU A 10 7.02 -20.52 -17.95
C LEU A 10 8.52 -20.54 -17.61
N LEU A 11 8.91 -19.73 -16.64
CA LEU A 11 10.16 -19.89 -15.91
C LEU A 11 9.94 -20.97 -14.84
N GLY A 12 10.68 -22.08 -14.93
CA GLY A 12 10.86 -23.01 -13.82
C GLY A 12 10.16 -24.36 -13.93
N ILE A 13 10.41 -25.15 -14.99
CA ILE A 13 10.18 -26.60 -14.96
C ILE A 13 11.35 -27.29 -15.68
N GLY A 14 12.31 -27.80 -14.90
CA GLY A 14 13.44 -28.59 -15.39
C GLY A 14 13.60 -29.96 -14.73
N LEU A 15 12.91 -30.26 -13.63
CA LEU A 15 13.20 -31.48 -12.84
C LEU A 15 12.01 -32.34 -12.40
N VAL A 16 10.76 -32.04 -12.80
CA VAL A 16 9.58 -32.88 -12.48
C VAL A 16 8.95 -33.52 -13.72
N GLY A 17 9.56 -33.34 -14.90
CA GLY A 17 8.94 -33.65 -16.19
C GLY A 17 8.86 -35.13 -16.61
N THR A 18 9.32 -36.10 -15.83
CA THR A 18 9.44 -37.50 -16.32
C THR A 18 8.62 -38.56 -15.59
N ALA A 19 7.90 -38.25 -14.51
CA ALA A 19 7.09 -39.25 -13.79
C ALA A 19 5.55 -39.09 -13.92
N GLY A 20 5.03 -37.96 -14.42
CA GLY A 20 3.58 -37.70 -14.46
C GLY A 20 2.87 -37.88 -15.81
N PHE A 21 3.55 -38.27 -16.89
CA PHE A 21 2.99 -38.13 -18.26
C PHE A 21 2.48 -39.44 -18.91
N TYR A 22 2.42 -40.59 -18.22
CA TYR A 22 2.10 -41.88 -18.89
C TYR A 22 1.08 -42.83 -18.27
N LEU A 23 0.30 -42.44 -17.26
CA LEU A 23 -0.79 -43.28 -16.75
C LEU A 23 -2.14 -42.57 -16.81
N GLY A 24 -2.89 -42.83 -17.89
CA GLY A 24 -4.26 -42.33 -18.01
C GLY A 24 -4.90 -42.39 -19.40
N ARG A 25 -4.48 -43.27 -20.32
CA ARG A 25 -5.28 -43.58 -21.52
C ARG A 25 -5.11 -45.04 -21.95
N THR A 26 -5.98 -45.91 -21.43
CA THR A 26 -6.42 -47.09 -22.18
C THR A 26 -7.94 -47.09 -22.25
N THR A 27 -8.45 -47.25 -23.48
CA THR A 27 -9.87 -47.41 -23.93
C THR A 27 -10.62 -46.19 -24.48
N ALA A 28 -10.21 -45.71 -25.66
CA ALA A 28 -11.12 -45.17 -26.70
C ALA A 28 -10.46 -45.26 -28.09
N PRO A 29 -11.20 -45.52 -29.20
CA PRO A 29 -10.65 -45.85 -30.53
C PRO A 29 -10.11 -44.62 -31.30
N PRO A 30 -9.27 -44.79 -32.34
CA PRO A 30 -8.53 -43.68 -32.94
C PRO A 30 -9.37 -42.92 -33.99
N PRO A 31 -9.23 -41.58 -34.10
CA PRO A 31 -9.45 -40.87 -35.36
C PRO A 31 -8.17 -40.84 -36.21
N SER A 32 -8.39 -40.81 -37.53
CA SER A 32 -7.48 -40.99 -38.65
C SER A 32 -6.16 -40.18 -38.64
N THR A 33 -5.11 -40.84 -39.14
CA THR A 33 -3.71 -40.45 -39.30
C THR A 33 -3.46 -39.11 -40.01
N PRO A 34 -2.59 -38.23 -39.47
CA PRO A 34 -1.85 -37.25 -40.26
C PRO A 34 -0.53 -37.85 -40.81
N ALA A 35 -0.06 -37.29 -41.92
CA ALA A 35 1.06 -37.75 -42.74
C ALA A 35 2.39 -37.98 -41.99
N ALA A 36 3.17 -38.96 -42.47
CA ALA A 36 4.44 -39.40 -41.91
C ALA A 36 5.52 -38.27 -41.87
N PRO A 37 6.30 -38.16 -40.78
CA PRO A 37 7.44 -37.26 -40.70
C PRO A 37 8.62 -37.75 -41.57
N PRO A 38 9.54 -36.85 -42.00
CA PRO A 38 10.66 -37.19 -42.87
C PRO A 38 11.61 -38.24 -42.26
N ALA A 39 12.29 -38.99 -43.12
CA ALA A 39 13.03 -40.24 -42.88
C ALA A 39 14.14 -40.25 -41.80
N LEU A 40 14.32 -39.20 -41.00
CA LEU A 40 15.28 -39.12 -39.90
C LEU A 40 14.71 -39.56 -38.53
N PHE A 41 13.42 -39.89 -38.44
CA PHE A 41 12.75 -40.28 -37.18
C PHE A 41 12.49 -41.79 -37.02
N ALA A 42 12.87 -42.62 -38.01
CA ALA A 42 12.57 -44.05 -37.99
C ALA A 42 13.37 -44.83 -36.92
N ASP A 43 14.58 -44.39 -36.59
CA ASP A 43 15.46 -45.09 -35.65
C ASP A 43 15.15 -44.81 -34.16
N LEU A 44 14.33 -43.80 -33.85
CA LEU A 44 13.94 -43.46 -32.47
C LEU A 44 12.79 -44.34 -31.93
N ALA A 45 12.05 -45.01 -32.81
CA ALA A 45 10.93 -45.89 -32.45
C ALA A 45 11.39 -47.29 -31.97
N ALA A 46 12.69 -47.59 -32.04
CA ALA A 46 13.26 -48.90 -31.72
C ALA A 46 13.84 -49.01 -30.29
N LEU A 47 13.80 -47.95 -29.49
CA LEU A 47 14.30 -47.98 -28.11
C LEU A 47 13.24 -48.56 -27.16
N PRO A 48 13.59 -49.52 -26.29
CA PRO A 48 12.64 -50.12 -25.36
C PRO A 48 12.10 -49.08 -24.36
N PRO A 49 10.82 -49.13 -23.98
CA PRO A 49 10.27 -48.30 -22.91
C PRO A 49 10.95 -48.66 -21.58
N LEU A 50 11.37 -47.65 -20.81
CA LEU A 50 11.86 -47.84 -19.44
C LEU A 50 10.66 -48.13 -18.53
N ASP A 51 10.69 -49.27 -17.84
CA ASP A 51 9.70 -49.64 -16.83
C ASP A 51 9.70 -48.62 -15.68
N ALA A 52 8.54 -48.03 -15.40
CA ALA A 52 8.37 -46.91 -14.46
C ALA A 52 8.34 -47.30 -12.97
N THR A 53 8.89 -48.46 -12.60
CA THR A 53 8.88 -48.96 -11.21
C THR A 53 10.26 -49.30 -10.66
N ASP A 54 11.34 -48.89 -11.33
CA ASP A 54 12.69 -49.16 -10.86
C ASP A 54 13.20 -48.06 -9.90
N PRO A 55 13.51 -48.37 -8.62
CA PRO A 55 14.13 -47.45 -7.68
C PRO A 55 15.51 -46.94 -8.15
N THR A 56 16.10 -47.53 -9.20
CA THR A 56 17.37 -47.08 -9.81
C THR A 56 17.25 -45.88 -10.75
N ALA A 57 16.08 -45.21 -10.84
CA ALA A 57 15.79 -44.07 -11.72
C ALA A 57 16.72 -42.83 -11.62
N HIS A 58 17.72 -42.87 -10.74
CA HIS A 58 18.74 -41.83 -10.58
C HIS A 58 19.94 -42.01 -11.54
N VAL A 59 19.99 -43.11 -12.31
CA VAL A 59 21.04 -43.37 -13.29
C VAL A 59 20.57 -42.93 -14.68
N ARG A 60 21.28 -41.96 -15.29
CA ARG A 60 20.99 -41.56 -16.68
C ARG A 60 21.11 -42.81 -17.59
N PRO A 61 20.20 -42.99 -18.56
CA PRO A 61 20.29 -44.12 -19.48
C PRO A 61 21.64 -44.13 -20.21
N ASP A 62 22.24 -45.32 -20.39
CA ASP A 62 23.46 -45.46 -21.19
C ASP A 62 23.11 -45.27 -22.68
N LEU A 63 23.50 -44.10 -23.19
CA LEU A 63 23.26 -43.68 -24.56
C LEU A 63 24.56 -43.56 -25.36
N ALA A 64 25.67 -44.12 -24.88
CA ALA A 64 26.99 -43.96 -25.51
C ALA A 64 27.00 -44.42 -26.99
N GLY A 65 26.23 -45.47 -27.32
CA GLY A 65 26.06 -45.97 -28.68
C GLY A 65 25.29 -45.04 -29.64
N LEU A 66 24.67 -43.97 -29.12
CA LEU A 66 23.90 -43.00 -29.89
C LEU A 66 24.55 -41.60 -29.92
N LYS A 67 25.80 -41.46 -29.43
CA LYS A 67 26.52 -40.18 -29.40
C LYS A 67 26.68 -39.60 -30.81
N PRO A 68 26.07 -38.44 -31.12
CA PRO A 68 26.30 -37.78 -32.40
C PRO A 68 27.72 -37.18 -32.44
N PRO A 69 28.26 -36.94 -33.65
CA PRO A 69 29.53 -36.22 -33.83
C PRO A 69 29.52 -34.87 -33.11
N PHE A 70 30.61 -34.51 -32.43
CA PHE A 70 30.64 -33.29 -31.60
C PHE A 70 30.45 -32.00 -32.41
N ASP A 71 30.91 -31.96 -33.66
CA ASP A 71 30.69 -30.81 -34.56
C ASP A 71 29.19 -30.61 -34.90
N GLU A 72 28.42 -31.69 -34.93
CA GLU A 72 26.96 -31.65 -35.07
C GLU A 72 26.31 -31.03 -33.82
N VAL A 73 26.76 -31.42 -32.63
CA VAL A 73 26.29 -30.85 -31.35
C VAL A 73 26.58 -29.35 -31.28
N GLN A 74 27.77 -28.91 -31.68
CA GLN A 74 28.14 -27.49 -31.72
C GLN A 74 27.25 -26.68 -32.70
N ARG A 75 26.94 -27.27 -33.85
CA ARG A 75 26.10 -26.64 -34.88
C ARG A 75 24.67 -26.47 -34.40
N GLU A 76 24.11 -27.51 -33.77
CA GLU A 76 22.76 -27.45 -33.20
C GLU A 76 22.65 -26.48 -32.03
N LEU A 77 23.66 -26.42 -31.16
CA LEU A 77 23.71 -25.44 -30.09
C LEU A 77 23.71 -24.02 -30.66
N SER A 78 24.55 -23.77 -31.67
CA SER A 78 24.63 -22.46 -32.34
C SER A 78 23.31 -22.07 -32.99
N ALA A 79 22.62 -23.01 -33.66
CA ALA A 79 21.32 -22.77 -34.27
C ALA A 79 20.24 -22.46 -33.21
N ALA A 80 20.23 -23.19 -32.09
CA ALA A 80 19.31 -22.94 -30.99
C ALA A 80 19.54 -21.56 -30.35
N LEU A 81 20.81 -21.17 -30.14
CA LEU A 81 21.15 -19.83 -29.63
C LEU A 81 20.75 -18.71 -30.57
N GLN A 82 20.90 -18.88 -31.88
CA GLN A 82 20.44 -17.91 -32.88
C GLN A 82 18.92 -17.73 -32.85
N SER A 83 18.17 -18.82 -32.70
CA SER A 83 16.71 -18.78 -32.57
C SER A 83 16.22 -18.18 -31.25
N ARG A 84 17.13 -17.98 -30.28
CA ARG A 84 16.87 -17.53 -28.90
C ARG A 84 15.91 -18.42 -28.10
N PHE A 85 15.51 -19.55 -28.66
CA PHE A 85 14.54 -20.47 -28.11
C PHE A 85 15.11 -21.89 -28.09
N TRP A 86 14.89 -22.60 -26.99
CA TRP A 86 15.30 -23.98 -26.86
C TRP A 86 14.26 -24.76 -26.07
N ARG A 87 14.01 -26.00 -26.49
CA ARG A 87 13.16 -26.97 -25.79
C ARG A 87 13.87 -28.31 -25.75
N MET A 88 13.83 -28.94 -24.59
CA MET A 88 14.32 -30.31 -24.43
C MET A 88 13.51 -31.26 -25.32
N ASN A 89 14.20 -32.17 -25.99
CA ASN A 89 13.61 -33.25 -26.77
C ASN A 89 14.54 -34.48 -26.72
N LYS A 90 14.12 -35.62 -27.27
CA LYS A 90 14.90 -36.87 -27.23
C LYS A 90 16.29 -36.75 -27.86
N ARG A 91 16.47 -35.89 -28.87
CA ARG A 91 17.76 -35.66 -29.52
C ARG A 91 18.72 -34.88 -28.62
N TRP A 92 18.23 -33.81 -27.97
CA TRP A 92 19.00 -33.06 -26.98
C TRP A 92 19.32 -33.87 -25.72
N GLU A 93 18.42 -34.76 -25.31
CA GLU A 93 18.64 -35.70 -24.22
C GLU A 93 19.83 -36.63 -24.51
N ILE A 94 19.88 -37.24 -25.71
CA ILE A 94 21.01 -38.06 -26.16
C ILE A 94 22.31 -37.24 -26.19
N MET A 95 22.29 -36.06 -26.80
CA MET A 95 23.47 -35.19 -26.89
C MET A 95 24.02 -34.86 -25.51
N LEU A 96 23.19 -34.29 -24.63
CA LEU A 96 23.63 -33.85 -23.30
C LEU A 96 24.11 -35.02 -22.44
N ASN A 97 23.46 -36.19 -22.52
CA ASN A 97 23.87 -37.37 -21.74
C ASN A 97 25.22 -37.94 -22.20
N THR A 98 25.60 -37.74 -23.46
CA THR A 98 26.82 -38.30 -24.05
C THR A 98 28.01 -37.33 -24.07
N LEU A 99 27.81 -36.10 -23.58
CA LEU A 99 28.87 -35.10 -23.47
C LEU A 99 29.92 -35.48 -22.41
N GLU A 100 31.18 -35.30 -22.78
CA GLU A 100 32.35 -35.44 -21.90
C GLU A 100 32.80 -34.07 -21.36
N PRO A 101 33.55 -34.01 -20.23
CA PRO A 101 33.97 -32.74 -19.63
C PRO A 101 34.71 -31.77 -20.58
N GLY A 102 35.57 -32.29 -21.46
CA GLY A 102 36.28 -31.48 -22.47
C GLY A 102 35.38 -30.89 -23.55
N GLU A 103 34.31 -31.60 -23.90
CA GLU A 103 33.28 -31.13 -24.84
C GLU A 103 32.40 -30.06 -24.17
N ILE A 104 32.05 -30.25 -22.90
CA ILE A 104 31.24 -29.30 -22.12
C ILE A 104 31.95 -27.94 -21.99
N THR A 105 33.24 -27.93 -21.62
CA THR A 105 34.02 -26.69 -21.52
C THR A 105 34.07 -25.93 -22.84
N THR A 106 34.19 -26.67 -23.96
CA THR A 106 34.16 -26.09 -25.31
C THR A 106 32.80 -25.43 -25.61
N LEU A 107 31.68 -26.10 -25.29
CA LEU A 107 30.32 -25.56 -25.48
C LEU A 107 30.02 -24.36 -24.56
N LEU A 108 30.51 -24.38 -23.31
CA LEU A 108 30.43 -23.23 -22.40
C LEU A 108 31.17 -22.01 -22.95
N GLY A 109 32.30 -22.23 -23.65
CA GLY A 109 33.00 -21.18 -24.39
C GLY A 109 32.12 -20.54 -25.48
N THR A 110 31.38 -21.36 -26.23
CA THR A 110 30.39 -20.86 -27.22
C THR A 110 29.28 -20.03 -26.57
N LEU A 111 28.78 -20.47 -25.41
CA LEU A 111 27.78 -19.71 -24.65
C LEU A 111 28.31 -18.37 -24.14
N LYS A 112 29.61 -18.23 -23.84
CA LYS A 112 30.18 -16.95 -23.38
C LYS A 112 30.00 -15.83 -24.42
N SER A 113 30.14 -16.17 -25.70
CA SER A 113 30.05 -15.23 -26.83
C SER A 113 28.63 -14.96 -27.33
N ALA A 114 27.62 -15.69 -26.86
CA ALA A 114 26.23 -15.54 -27.29
C ALA A 114 25.50 -14.38 -26.56
N PRO A 115 24.52 -13.70 -27.19
CA PRO A 115 23.66 -12.72 -26.51
C PRO A 115 22.81 -13.35 -25.39
N GLU A 116 22.44 -12.57 -24.38
CA GLU A 116 21.50 -13.02 -23.34
C GLU A 116 20.16 -13.46 -23.95
N SER A 117 19.71 -14.66 -23.57
CA SER A 117 18.46 -15.26 -24.02
C SER A 117 18.03 -16.40 -23.09
N ALA A 118 16.76 -16.79 -23.21
CA ALA A 118 16.22 -17.96 -22.52
C ALA A 118 16.99 -19.23 -22.91
N ALA A 119 17.23 -19.45 -24.21
CA ALA A 119 18.03 -20.58 -24.69
C ALA A 119 19.43 -20.63 -24.06
N ARG A 120 20.16 -19.49 -24.04
CA ARG A 120 21.49 -19.42 -23.41
C ARG A 120 21.47 -19.79 -21.93
N SER A 121 20.45 -19.31 -21.20
CA SER A 121 20.30 -19.62 -19.77
C SER A 121 20.04 -21.11 -19.55
N MET A 122 19.17 -21.70 -20.36
CA MET A 122 18.82 -23.12 -20.25
C MET A 122 19.99 -24.04 -20.62
N PHE A 123 20.79 -23.70 -21.64
CA PHE A 123 22.00 -24.46 -21.98
C PHE A 123 23.10 -24.30 -20.93
N THR A 124 23.26 -23.10 -20.34
CA THR A 124 24.18 -22.91 -19.20
C THR A 124 23.83 -23.87 -18.08
N HIS A 125 22.54 -23.98 -17.74
CA HIS A 125 22.07 -24.93 -16.73
C HIS A 125 22.38 -26.38 -17.10
N ALA A 126 21.94 -26.83 -18.29
CA ALA A 126 22.11 -28.21 -18.72
C ALA A 126 23.58 -28.67 -18.77
N LEU A 127 24.48 -27.81 -19.26
CA LEU A 127 25.91 -28.13 -19.39
C LEU A 127 26.61 -28.20 -18.03
N TYR A 128 26.38 -27.21 -17.15
CA TYR A 128 26.98 -27.24 -15.80
C TYR A 128 26.43 -28.37 -14.94
N SER A 129 25.13 -28.68 -15.03
CA SER A 129 24.57 -29.83 -14.33
C SER A 129 25.19 -31.13 -14.84
N ARG A 130 25.30 -31.31 -16.16
CA ARG A 130 25.93 -32.51 -16.72
C ARG A 130 27.40 -32.64 -16.30
N TRP A 131 28.15 -31.55 -16.31
CA TRP A 131 29.55 -31.59 -15.87
C TRP A 131 29.66 -31.96 -14.39
N ALA A 132 28.79 -31.39 -13.55
CA ALA A 132 28.80 -31.64 -12.12
C ALA A 132 28.43 -33.07 -11.73
N GLU A 133 27.67 -33.78 -12.56
CA GLU A 133 27.41 -35.21 -12.37
C GLU A 133 28.68 -36.08 -12.50
N MET A 134 29.68 -35.61 -13.25
CA MET A 134 30.93 -36.33 -13.48
C MET A 134 32.07 -35.81 -12.58
N GLU A 135 32.19 -34.48 -12.48
CA GLU A 135 33.29 -33.81 -11.80
C GLU A 135 32.80 -32.57 -11.02
N PRO A 136 32.02 -32.75 -9.92
CA PRO A 136 31.31 -31.66 -9.25
C PRO A 136 32.22 -30.54 -8.76
N LEU A 137 33.36 -30.88 -8.14
CA LEU A 137 34.31 -29.89 -7.62
C LEU A 137 35.05 -29.14 -8.74
N VAL A 138 35.32 -29.81 -9.86
CA VAL A 138 35.98 -29.19 -11.03
C VAL A 138 35.01 -28.23 -11.71
N ALA A 139 33.76 -28.66 -11.92
CA ALA A 139 32.70 -27.83 -12.46
C ALA A 139 32.41 -26.61 -11.56
N LEU A 140 32.41 -26.79 -10.22
CA LEU A 140 32.24 -25.70 -9.25
C LEU A 140 33.38 -24.69 -9.31
N GLY A 141 34.63 -25.17 -9.41
CA GLY A 141 35.80 -24.32 -9.58
C GLY A 141 35.71 -23.47 -10.84
N HIS A 142 35.26 -24.07 -11.95
CA HIS A 142 35.03 -23.34 -13.20
C HIS A 142 33.87 -22.32 -13.07
N ALA A 143 32.73 -22.73 -12.50
CA ALA A 143 31.57 -21.87 -12.28
C ALA A 143 31.90 -20.65 -11.40
N SER A 144 32.76 -20.84 -10.39
CA SER A 144 33.24 -19.77 -9.50
C SER A 144 34.13 -18.74 -10.19
N GLY A 145 34.79 -19.11 -11.29
CA GLY A 145 35.63 -18.24 -12.11
C GLY A 145 34.88 -17.46 -13.21
N VAL A 146 33.55 -17.61 -13.31
CA VAL A 146 32.72 -16.84 -14.25
C VAL A 146 32.61 -15.38 -13.79
N ASP A 147 32.74 -14.43 -14.74
CA ASP A 147 32.76 -12.98 -14.46
C ASP A 147 31.59 -12.52 -13.53
N PRO A 148 31.84 -11.61 -12.56
CA PRO A 148 30.89 -11.31 -11.48
C PRO A 148 29.59 -10.64 -11.99
N SER A 149 28.48 -11.38 -11.91
CA SER A 149 27.08 -10.96 -12.18
C SER A 149 26.14 -12.14 -11.84
N ASP A 150 24.83 -11.99 -12.04
CA ASP A 150 23.79 -13.04 -11.99
C ASP A 150 24.15 -14.35 -12.76
N ARG A 151 25.17 -14.33 -13.62
CA ARG A 151 25.67 -15.49 -14.37
C ARG A 151 26.46 -16.46 -13.49
N ARG A 152 27.26 -15.95 -12.55
CA ARG A 152 28.07 -16.78 -11.64
C ARG A 152 27.17 -17.62 -10.76
N ASP A 153 26.16 -16.99 -10.15
CA ASP A 153 25.24 -17.66 -9.23
C ASP A 153 24.40 -18.72 -9.94
N ARG A 154 23.97 -18.43 -11.18
CA ARG A 154 23.26 -19.40 -12.03
C ARG A 154 24.13 -20.62 -12.38
N ALA A 155 25.41 -20.41 -12.68
CA ALA A 155 26.34 -21.50 -12.95
C ALA A 155 26.56 -22.37 -11.70
N ILE A 156 26.82 -21.75 -10.54
CA ILE A 156 27.01 -22.43 -9.25
C ILE A 156 25.77 -23.25 -8.87
N ARG A 157 24.56 -22.67 -8.96
CA ARG A 157 23.30 -23.39 -8.72
C ARG A 157 23.12 -24.59 -9.65
N SER A 158 23.52 -24.46 -10.90
CA SER A 158 23.42 -25.54 -11.89
C SER A 158 24.39 -26.69 -11.59
N VAL A 159 25.59 -26.37 -11.09
CA VAL A 159 26.54 -27.35 -10.58
C VAL A 159 25.95 -28.10 -9.38
N PHE A 160 25.42 -27.40 -8.38
CA PHE A 160 24.79 -28.07 -7.23
C PHE A 160 23.60 -28.93 -7.61
N SER A 161 22.79 -28.49 -8.59
CA SER A 161 21.70 -29.32 -9.13
C SER A 161 22.20 -30.62 -9.75
N GLY A 162 23.27 -30.58 -10.57
CA GLY A 162 23.84 -31.78 -11.19
C GLY A 162 24.54 -32.69 -10.18
N TRP A 163 25.21 -32.10 -9.19
CA TRP A 163 25.81 -32.85 -8.09
C TRP A 163 24.74 -33.55 -7.27
N ALA A 164 23.68 -32.85 -6.84
CA ALA A 164 22.58 -33.46 -6.11
C ALA A 164 21.86 -34.55 -6.92
N TYR A 165 21.75 -34.40 -8.24
CA TYR A 165 21.21 -35.44 -9.12
C TYR A 165 22.05 -36.71 -9.06
N ALA A 166 23.39 -36.58 -9.11
CA ALA A 166 24.31 -37.71 -9.13
C ALA A 166 24.49 -38.35 -7.74
N ASP A 167 24.65 -37.53 -6.71
CA ASP A 167 24.89 -37.96 -5.34
C ASP A 167 24.50 -36.83 -4.35
N VAL A 168 23.23 -36.85 -3.94
CA VAL A 168 22.67 -35.87 -3.00
C VAL A 168 23.30 -35.96 -1.60
N ASP A 169 23.72 -37.15 -1.18
CA ASP A 169 24.36 -37.36 0.13
C ASP A 169 25.78 -36.77 0.13
N ALA A 170 26.52 -36.93 -0.95
CA ALA A 170 27.84 -36.32 -1.11
C ALA A 170 27.78 -34.79 -1.17
N LEU A 171 26.82 -34.21 -1.90
CA LEU A 171 26.63 -32.75 -1.91
C LEU A 171 26.31 -32.23 -0.50
N HIS A 172 25.42 -32.92 0.21
CA HIS A 172 25.03 -32.55 1.57
C HIS A 172 26.22 -32.61 2.53
N ALA A 173 26.94 -33.72 2.57
CA ALA A 173 28.12 -33.89 3.41
C ALA A 173 29.21 -32.83 3.11
N TRP A 174 29.35 -32.45 1.84
CA TRP A 174 30.22 -31.34 1.46
C TRP A 174 29.70 -29.99 2.00
N ALA A 175 28.42 -29.69 1.83
CA ALA A 175 27.80 -28.44 2.29
C ALA A 175 27.84 -28.28 3.82
N GLU A 176 27.72 -29.36 4.60
CA GLU A 176 27.83 -29.32 6.06
C GLU A 176 29.19 -28.85 6.57
N ASN A 177 30.25 -29.15 5.79
CA ASN A 177 31.62 -28.77 6.12
C ASN A 177 31.96 -27.32 5.76
N LEU A 178 31.03 -26.58 5.12
CA LEU A 178 31.21 -25.17 4.81
C LEU A 178 30.86 -24.27 6.00
N ALA A 179 31.56 -23.14 6.10
CA ALA A 179 31.14 -22.06 7.00
C ALA A 179 29.75 -21.52 6.58
N PRO A 180 28.93 -21.00 7.52
CA PRO A 180 27.68 -20.33 7.17
C PRO A 180 27.91 -19.23 6.12
N GLY A 181 27.13 -19.26 5.03
CA GLY A 181 27.29 -18.35 3.90
C GLY A 181 26.46 -18.77 2.69
N GLU A 182 26.41 -17.91 1.67
CA GLU A 182 25.57 -18.09 0.48
C GLU A 182 25.81 -19.41 -0.25
N GLU A 183 27.07 -19.82 -0.43
CA GLU A 183 27.41 -21.06 -1.13
C GLU A 183 26.92 -22.32 -0.40
N ARG A 184 27.04 -22.34 0.93
CA ARG A 184 26.48 -23.40 1.79
C ARG A 184 24.97 -23.46 1.66
N ASP A 185 24.32 -22.30 1.72
CA ASP A 185 22.87 -22.19 1.61
C ASP A 185 22.36 -22.71 0.26
N LEU A 186 23.03 -22.36 -0.84
CA LEU A 186 22.68 -22.82 -2.18
C LEU A 186 22.84 -24.33 -2.36
N ALA A 187 23.88 -24.92 -1.79
CA ALA A 187 24.11 -26.36 -1.84
C ALA A 187 23.06 -27.13 -1.02
N MET A 188 22.72 -26.62 0.17
CA MET A 188 21.68 -27.20 1.03
C MET A 188 20.28 -27.12 0.39
N ASP A 189 19.97 -26.00 -0.27
CA ASP A 189 18.72 -25.82 -1.02
C ASP A 189 18.62 -26.83 -2.19
N ALA A 190 19.71 -27.01 -2.95
CA ALA A 190 19.76 -27.96 -4.07
C ALA A 190 19.60 -29.41 -3.60
N ALA A 191 20.23 -29.79 -2.48
CA ALA A 191 20.06 -31.11 -1.89
C ALA A 191 18.61 -31.36 -1.45
N SER A 192 17.99 -30.38 -0.80
CA SER A 192 16.60 -30.47 -0.32
C SER A 192 15.61 -30.61 -1.48
N LEU A 193 15.82 -29.89 -2.58
CA LEU A 193 15.00 -30.00 -3.79
C LEU A 193 15.05 -31.39 -4.42
N HIS A 194 16.24 -31.98 -4.53
CA HIS A 194 16.39 -33.29 -5.14
C HIS A 194 15.80 -34.41 -4.28
N LEU A 195 15.94 -34.32 -2.95
CA LEU A 195 15.24 -35.20 -2.01
C LEU A 195 13.72 -35.08 -2.16
N GLY A 196 13.21 -33.88 -2.50
CA GLY A 196 11.77 -33.64 -2.65
C GLY A 196 11.10 -34.53 -3.70
N VAL A 197 11.84 -35.02 -4.70
CA VAL A 197 11.30 -35.89 -5.75
C VAL A 197 11.16 -37.34 -5.28
N SER A 198 12.06 -37.82 -4.42
CA SER A 198 12.09 -39.22 -3.95
C SER A 198 11.46 -39.42 -2.58
N ASP A 199 11.66 -38.49 -1.65
CA ASP A 199 11.07 -38.45 -0.31
C ASP A 199 10.68 -36.99 0.06
N PRO A 200 9.49 -36.54 -0.36
CA PRO A 200 9.00 -35.19 -0.07
C PRO A 200 8.89 -34.89 1.43
N ALA A 201 8.66 -35.90 2.28
CA ALA A 201 8.54 -35.73 3.72
C ALA A 201 9.91 -35.46 4.36
N ALA A 202 10.94 -36.24 3.98
CA ALA A 202 12.32 -36.00 4.41
C ALA A 202 12.84 -34.65 3.88
N ALA A 203 12.53 -34.30 2.64
CA ALA A 203 12.88 -33.02 2.06
C ALA A 203 12.26 -31.84 2.81
N PHE A 204 10.98 -31.93 3.18
CA PHE A 204 10.31 -30.92 3.99
C PHE A 204 10.92 -30.79 5.38
N ALA A 205 11.17 -31.91 6.08
CA ALA A 205 11.79 -31.91 7.40
C ALA A 205 13.16 -31.22 7.36
N ARG A 206 13.98 -31.55 6.36
CA ARG A 206 15.32 -30.97 6.16
C ARG A 206 15.27 -29.49 5.76
N ALA A 207 14.39 -29.10 4.85
CA ALA A 207 14.22 -27.70 4.46
C ALA A 207 13.76 -26.82 5.64
N ARG A 208 13.02 -27.39 6.59
CA ARG A 208 12.64 -26.70 7.83
C ARG A 208 13.83 -26.53 8.78
N GLU A 209 14.62 -27.58 8.98
CA GLU A 209 15.80 -27.54 9.86
C GLU A 209 16.84 -26.53 9.40
N THR A 210 17.03 -26.39 8.10
CA THR A 210 18.00 -25.46 7.48
C THR A 210 17.43 -24.04 7.26
N GLY A 211 16.17 -23.80 7.63
CA GLY A 211 15.47 -22.52 7.38
C GLY A 211 15.22 -22.21 5.89
N ALA A 212 15.39 -23.20 5.00
CA ALA A 212 15.19 -23.04 3.55
C ALA A 212 13.72 -22.73 3.21
N LEU A 213 12.76 -23.23 4.01
CA LEU A 213 11.34 -22.93 3.83
C LEU A 213 11.03 -21.42 3.93
N GLN A 214 11.74 -20.69 4.78
CA GLN A 214 11.58 -19.24 4.95
C GLN A 214 12.46 -18.43 3.99
N ARG A 215 13.67 -18.91 3.70
CA ARG A 215 14.63 -18.21 2.84
C ARG A 215 14.30 -18.32 1.35
N ASN A 216 13.67 -19.42 0.92
CA ASN A 216 13.48 -19.74 -0.50
C ASN A 216 12.07 -20.28 -0.81
N HIS A 217 11.16 -19.39 -1.19
CA HIS A 217 9.79 -19.74 -1.56
C HIS A 217 9.72 -20.73 -2.74
N GLY A 218 10.65 -20.66 -3.69
CA GLY A 218 10.71 -21.57 -4.83
C GLY A 218 10.99 -23.02 -4.43
N VAL A 219 11.90 -23.22 -3.46
CA VAL A 219 12.20 -24.56 -2.89
C VAL A 219 10.99 -25.13 -2.19
N SER A 220 10.34 -24.33 -1.33
CA SER A 220 9.16 -24.78 -0.58
C SER A 220 8.02 -25.22 -1.51
N GLY A 221 7.73 -24.44 -2.57
CA GLY A 221 6.67 -24.76 -3.52
C GLY A 221 6.91 -26.07 -4.27
N GLN A 222 8.16 -26.37 -4.63
CA GLN A 222 8.51 -27.63 -5.32
C GLN A 222 8.38 -28.84 -4.40
N ILE A 223 8.81 -28.73 -3.14
CA ILE A 223 8.64 -29.79 -2.14
C ILE A 223 7.14 -30.06 -1.94
N TYR A 224 6.32 -29.01 -1.78
CA TYR A 224 4.87 -29.16 -1.62
C TYR A 224 4.20 -29.78 -2.85
N ALA A 225 4.60 -29.38 -4.06
CA ALA A 225 4.07 -29.95 -5.30
C ALA A 225 4.43 -31.43 -5.47
N ALA A 226 5.68 -31.81 -5.19
CA ALA A 226 6.13 -33.20 -5.25
C ALA A 226 5.42 -34.07 -4.20
N TRP A 227 5.21 -33.53 -3.00
CA TRP A 227 4.44 -34.20 -1.96
C TRP A 227 2.97 -34.35 -2.32
N ALA A 228 2.37 -33.30 -2.89
CA ALA A 228 0.98 -33.35 -3.35
C ALA A 228 0.76 -34.35 -4.48
N ALA A 229 1.76 -34.58 -5.32
CA ALA A 229 1.69 -35.54 -6.41
C ALA A 229 1.78 -37.01 -5.93
N SER A 230 2.47 -37.28 -4.83
CA SER A 230 2.68 -38.64 -4.31
C SER A 230 1.74 -39.01 -3.16
N ASP A 231 1.54 -38.11 -2.19
CA ASP A 231 0.66 -38.28 -1.04
C ASP A 231 0.13 -36.92 -0.55
N PRO A 232 -0.92 -36.36 -1.20
CA PRO A 232 -1.49 -35.08 -0.81
C PRO A 232 -2.13 -35.12 0.58
N SER A 233 -2.66 -36.27 1.00
CA SER A 233 -3.30 -36.44 2.30
C SER A 233 -2.30 -36.40 3.45
N GLY A 234 -1.18 -37.12 3.32
CA GLY A 234 -0.07 -37.08 4.27
C GLY A 234 0.63 -35.72 4.30
N ALA A 235 0.80 -35.08 3.13
CA ALA A 235 1.32 -33.71 3.05
C ALA A 235 0.46 -32.74 3.87
N VAL A 236 -0.86 -32.74 3.65
CA VAL A 236 -1.78 -31.87 4.36
C VAL A 236 -1.80 -32.13 5.86
N ALA A 237 -1.75 -33.41 6.27
CA ALA A 237 -1.72 -33.79 7.68
C ALA A 237 -0.44 -33.26 8.37
N GLU A 238 0.72 -33.45 7.73
CA GLU A 238 2.01 -33.04 8.28
C GLU A 238 2.18 -31.51 8.27
N ILE A 239 1.75 -30.83 7.20
CA ILE A 239 1.73 -29.36 7.14
C ILE A 239 0.79 -28.76 8.18
N SER A 240 -0.39 -29.34 8.37
CA SER A 240 -1.34 -28.87 9.39
C SER A 240 -0.84 -29.11 10.82
N ARG A 241 0.01 -30.12 11.02
CA ARG A 241 0.61 -30.43 12.32
C ARG A 241 1.81 -29.53 12.65
N THR A 242 2.60 -29.15 11.63
CA THR A 242 3.92 -28.56 11.83
C THR A 242 4.00 -27.06 11.55
N LEU A 243 3.17 -26.53 10.66
CA LEU A 243 3.16 -25.11 10.30
C LEU A 243 1.93 -24.40 10.89
N SER A 244 2.02 -23.07 11.05
CA SER A 244 0.91 -22.23 11.52
C SER A 244 0.81 -20.92 10.75
N GLY A 245 -0.30 -20.19 10.93
CA GLY A 245 -0.49 -18.87 10.33
C GLY A 245 -0.46 -18.86 8.80
N ASN A 246 0.22 -17.85 8.23
CA ASN A 246 0.30 -17.64 6.79
C ASN A 246 1.16 -18.70 6.08
N GLU A 247 2.20 -19.22 6.75
CA GLU A 247 3.06 -20.27 6.18
C GLU A 247 2.28 -21.56 5.93
N ARG A 248 1.47 -21.98 6.91
CA ARG A 248 0.56 -23.13 6.74
C ARG A 248 -0.40 -22.91 5.58
N ARG A 249 -1.04 -21.73 5.51
CA ARG A 249 -2.01 -21.44 4.45
C ARG A 249 -1.37 -21.49 3.07
N SER A 250 -0.19 -20.88 2.90
CA SER A 250 0.54 -20.90 1.63
C SER A 250 0.97 -22.31 1.22
N ALA A 251 1.45 -23.12 2.17
CA ALA A 251 1.83 -24.51 1.91
C ALA A 251 0.63 -25.36 1.47
N LEU A 252 -0.47 -25.28 2.22
CA LEU A 252 -1.72 -25.98 1.89
C LEU A 252 -2.28 -25.55 0.53
N MET A 253 -2.20 -24.27 0.17
CA MET A 253 -2.67 -23.79 -1.14
C MET A 253 -1.88 -24.40 -2.30
N ASN A 254 -0.57 -24.56 -2.15
CA ASN A 254 0.26 -25.23 -3.16
C ASN A 254 -0.16 -26.70 -3.29
N ILE A 255 -0.34 -27.41 -2.18
CA ILE A 255 -0.79 -28.82 -2.21
C ILE A 255 -2.14 -28.95 -2.89
N VAL A 256 -3.11 -28.11 -2.50
CA VAL A 256 -4.47 -28.11 -3.02
C VAL A 256 -4.54 -27.82 -4.51
N HIS A 257 -3.68 -26.93 -5.02
CA HIS A 257 -3.63 -26.63 -6.45
C HIS A 257 -3.33 -27.88 -7.30
N HIS A 258 -2.43 -28.73 -6.83
CA HIS A 258 -2.11 -30.00 -7.49
C HIS A 258 -3.19 -31.05 -7.22
N TRP A 259 -3.58 -31.22 -5.95
CA TRP A 259 -4.56 -32.22 -5.53
C TRP A 259 -5.90 -32.05 -6.25
N SER A 260 -6.33 -30.81 -6.47
CA SER A 260 -7.60 -30.50 -7.17
C SER A 260 -7.67 -30.97 -8.63
N ARG A 261 -6.53 -31.22 -9.29
CA ARG A 261 -6.50 -31.70 -10.68
C ARG A 261 -6.51 -33.22 -10.75
N GLU A 262 -5.84 -33.88 -9.80
CA GLU A 262 -5.70 -35.33 -9.74
C GLU A 262 -6.91 -35.99 -9.05
N ASP A 263 -7.32 -35.46 -7.89
CA ASP A 263 -8.43 -35.97 -7.09
C ASP A 263 -9.19 -34.81 -6.39
N PRO A 264 -10.01 -34.07 -7.15
CA PRO A 264 -10.77 -32.94 -6.62
C PRO A 264 -11.80 -33.35 -5.56
N THR A 265 -12.31 -34.58 -5.59
CA THR A 265 -13.34 -35.03 -4.64
C THR A 265 -12.75 -35.20 -3.25
N SER A 266 -11.59 -35.87 -3.15
CA SER A 266 -10.88 -36.02 -1.87
C SER A 266 -10.36 -34.67 -1.35
N ALA A 267 -9.87 -33.80 -2.24
CA ALA A 267 -9.46 -32.44 -1.88
C ALA A 267 -10.65 -31.65 -1.29
N LEU A 268 -11.83 -31.75 -1.90
CA LEU A 268 -13.03 -31.06 -1.45
C LEU A 268 -13.53 -31.60 -0.11
N GLN A 269 -13.51 -32.93 0.09
CA GLN A 269 -13.82 -33.55 1.38
C GLN A 269 -12.88 -33.04 2.49
N TRP A 270 -11.58 -32.95 2.20
CA TRP A 270 -10.64 -32.36 3.14
C TRP A 270 -10.97 -30.90 3.44
N ALA A 271 -11.25 -30.09 2.43
CA ALA A 271 -11.57 -28.68 2.64
C ALA A 271 -12.84 -28.49 3.50
N HIS A 272 -13.84 -29.37 3.35
CA HIS A 272 -15.03 -29.39 4.20
C HIS A 272 -14.77 -29.81 5.65
N SER A 273 -13.65 -30.51 5.92
CA SER A 273 -13.26 -30.83 7.30
C SER A 273 -12.69 -29.62 8.07
N LEU A 274 -12.33 -28.55 7.37
CA LEU A 274 -11.78 -27.33 7.97
C LEU A 274 -12.88 -26.42 8.56
N PRO A 275 -12.55 -25.55 9.53
CA PRO A 275 -13.46 -24.51 10.00
C PRO A 275 -13.96 -23.64 8.84
N SER A 276 -15.24 -23.23 8.88
CA SER A 276 -15.90 -22.57 7.73
C SER A 276 -15.19 -21.34 7.18
N HIS A 277 -14.54 -20.54 8.05
CA HIS A 277 -13.79 -19.35 7.63
C HIS A 277 -12.50 -19.68 6.86
N GLU A 278 -11.97 -20.88 7.03
CA GLU A 278 -10.77 -21.37 6.35
C GLU A 278 -11.13 -22.21 5.11
N ALA A 279 -12.18 -23.03 5.20
CA ALA A 279 -12.65 -23.92 4.15
C ALA A 279 -12.95 -23.19 2.83
N THR A 280 -13.61 -22.02 2.88
CA THR A 280 -14.07 -21.27 1.71
C THR A 280 -12.96 -20.99 0.70
N GLY A 281 -11.78 -20.56 1.17
CA GLY A 281 -10.65 -20.26 0.28
C GLY A 281 -10.16 -21.50 -0.47
N PHE A 282 -10.02 -22.63 0.23
CA PHE A 282 -9.57 -23.89 -0.36
C PHE A 282 -10.62 -24.47 -1.32
N ILE A 283 -11.89 -24.46 -0.94
CA ILE A 283 -13.00 -24.94 -1.78
C ILE A 283 -13.01 -24.21 -3.14
N THR A 284 -12.92 -22.87 -3.14
CA THR A 284 -12.92 -22.10 -4.40
C THR A 284 -11.70 -22.40 -5.28
N SER A 285 -10.53 -22.67 -4.69
CA SER A 285 -9.32 -23.06 -5.41
C SER A 285 -9.45 -24.46 -6.00
N ILE A 286 -10.04 -25.40 -5.25
CA ILE A 286 -10.30 -26.77 -5.70
C ILE A 286 -11.24 -26.77 -6.90
N LEU A 287 -12.35 -26.03 -6.82
CA LEU A 287 -13.31 -25.94 -7.92
C LEU A 287 -12.71 -25.30 -9.17
N HIS A 288 -11.80 -24.33 -9.02
CA HIS A 288 -11.06 -23.77 -10.15
C HIS A 288 -10.12 -24.82 -10.81
N GLY A 289 -9.39 -25.60 -10.01
CA GLY A 289 -8.53 -26.66 -10.53
C GLY A 289 -9.31 -27.80 -11.18
N TRP A 290 -10.42 -28.21 -10.55
CA TRP A 290 -11.35 -29.22 -11.08
C TRP A 290 -11.95 -28.79 -12.41
N ALA A 291 -12.30 -27.50 -12.56
CA ALA A 291 -12.87 -27.01 -13.81
C ALA A 291 -11.95 -27.11 -15.03
N ARG A 292 -10.64 -27.31 -14.83
CA ARG A 292 -9.68 -27.56 -15.93
C ARG A 292 -9.77 -29.00 -16.47
N THR A 293 -10.26 -29.94 -15.67
CA THR A 293 -10.35 -31.36 -16.03
C THR A 293 -11.79 -31.80 -16.26
N ASP A 294 -12.74 -31.33 -15.44
CA ASP A 294 -14.18 -31.58 -15.55
C ASP A 294 -14.98 -30.32 -15.11
N PRO A 295 -15.23 -29.38 -16.04
CA PRO A 295 -15.94 -28.15 -15.72
C PRO A 295 -17.42 -28.34 -15.39
N VAL A 296 -18.07 -29.40 -15.86
CA VAL A 296 -19.49 -29.66 -15.58
C VAL A 296 -19.66 -30.12 -14.13
N ALA A 297 -18.82 -31.04 -13.67
CA ALA A 297 -18.83 -31.48 -12.28
C ALA A 297 -18.46 -30.34 -11.32
N ALA A 298 -17.42 -29.56 -11.65
CA ALA A 298 -17.03 -28.40 -10.86
C ALA A 298 -18.14 -27.33 -10.80
N ALA A 299 -18.87 -27.09 -11.89
CA ALA A 299 -20.00 -26.17 -11.93
C ALA A 299 -21.17 -26.62 -11.04
N ALA A 300 -21.50 -27.91 -11.06
CA ALA A 300 -22.54 -28.47 -10.20
C ALA A 300 -22.20 -28.27 -8.73
N GLU A 301 -20.95 -28.54 -8.33
CA GLU A 301 -20.53 -28.35 -6.94
C GLU A 301 -20.40 -26.88 -6.53
N ALA A 302 -19.95 -26.01 -7.43
CA ALA A 302 -19.94 -24.58 -7.18
C ALA A 302 -21.34 -24.07 -6.83
N LEU A 303 -22.39 -24.54 -7.53
CA LEU A 303 -23.78 -24.16 -7.26
C LEU A 303 -24.34 -24.72 -5.95
N ASN A 304 -23.80 -25.84 -5.45
CA ASN A 304 -24.20 -26.45 -4.18
C ASN A 304 -23.61 -25.76 -2.94
N LEU A 305 -22.66 -24.83 -3.11
CA LEU A 305 -22.07 -24.11 -1.99
C LEU A 305 -23.15 -23.30 -1.24
N SER A 306 -23.26 -23.51 0.08
CA SER A 306 -24.26 -22.87 0.93
C SER A 306 -23.96 -21.40 1.21
N ASP A 307 -22.67 -21.02 1.30
CA ASP A 307 -22.25 -19.62 1.41
C ASP A 307 -22.42 -18.88 0.07
N PHE A 308 -23.15 -17.76 0.09
CA PHE A 308 -23.48 -16.99 -1.12
C PHE A 308 -22.25 -16.42 -1.82
N GLN A 309 -21.28 -15.90 -1.05
CA GLN A 309 -20.09 -15.26 -1.62
C GLN A 309 -19.12 -16.31 -2.19
N ALA A 310 -18.93 -17.41 -1.47
CA ALA A 310 -18.16 -18.57 -1.93
C ALA A 310 -18.74 -19.13 -3.22
N ARG A 311 -20.07 -19.31 -3.28
CA ARG A 311 -20.80 -19.76 -4.47
C ARG A 311 -20.56 -18.83 -5.66
N ASN A 312 -20.73 -17.52 -5.47
CA ASN A 312 -20.49 -16.53 -6.52
C ASN A 312 -19.06 -16.56 -7.07
N ASN A 313 -18.06 -16.63 -6.19
CA ASN A 313 -16.66 -16.67 -6.58
C ASN A 313 -16.30 -17.99 -7.29
N ALA A 314 -16.79 -19.11 -6.77
CA ALA A 314 -16.56 -20.43 -7.38
C ALA A 314 -17.16 -20.51 -8.78
N VAL A 315 -18.41 -20.07 -8.96
CA VAL A 315 -19.09 -20.04 -10.26
C VAL A 315 -18.32 -19.21 -11.28
N ALA A 316 -17.79 -18.05 -10.88
CA ALA A 316 -17.02 -17.20 -11.77
C ALA A 316 -15.67 -17.82 -12.17
N ASN A 317 -14.97 -18.47 -11.23
CA ASN A 317 -13.72 -19.17 -11.49
C ASN A 317 -13.89 -20.40 -12.38
N VAL A 318 -15.00 -21.15 -12.19
CA VAL A 318 -15.37 -22.28 -13.05
C VAL A 318 -15.70 -21.77 -14.46
N ALA A 319 -16.46 -20.68 -14.60
CA ALA A 319 -16.77 -20.08 -15.90
C ALA A 319 -15.49 -19.77 -16.70
N SER A 320 -14.54 -19.08 -16.06
CA SER A 320 -13.27 -18.70 -16.68
C SER A 320 -12.44 -19.92 -17.07
N SER A 321 -12.34 -20.92 -16.19
CA SER A 321 -11.55 -22.12 -16.47
C SER A 321 -12.19 -23.00 -17.54
N TRP A 322 -13.52 -23.09 -17.58
CA TRP A 322 -14.24 -23.82 -18.60
C TRP A 322 -14.01 -23.17 -19.98
N ALA A 323 -14.05 -21.85 -20.06
CA ALA A 323 -13.81 -21.12 -21.31
C ALA A 323 -12.43 -21.39 -21.93
N GLU A 324 -11.40 -21.66 -21.12
CA GLU A 324 -10.07 -22.07 -21.62
C GLU A 324 -10.12 -23.37 -22.44
N SER A 325 -11.13 -24.22 -22.22
CA SER A 325 -11.28 -25.53 -22.88
C SER A 325 -12.42 -25.59 -23.89
N ASP A 326 -13.59 -25.02 -23.57
CA ASP A 326 -14.80 -25.00 -24.39
C ASP A 326 -15.65 -23.78 -24.05
N LEU A 327 -15.39 -22.70 -24.78
CA LEU A 327 -16.12 -21.44 -24.64
C LEU A 327 -17.62 -21.59 -24.94
N PRO A 328 -18.07 -22.13 -26.09
CA PRO A 328 -19.49 -22.24 -26.38
C PRO A 328 -20.28 -22.92 -25.26
N ALA A 329 -19.73 -23.98 -24.67
CA ALA A 329 -20.35 -24.66 -23.54
C ALA A 329 -20.35 -23.81 -22.25
N ALA A 330 -19.24 -23.13 -21.94
CA ALA A 330 -19.15 -22.23 -20.77
C ALA A 330 -20.13 -21.06 -20.85
N LEU A 331 -20.29 -20.46 -22.05
CA LEU A 331 -21.23 -19.37 -22.28
C LEU A 331 -22.69 -19.84 -22.20
N ALA A 332 -23.00 -21.00 -22.78
CA ALA A 332 -24.33 -21.59 -22.68
C ALA A 332 -24.69 -21.89 -21.22
N TRP A 333 -23.75 -22.42 -20.44
CA TRP A 333 -23.93 -22.63 -19.01
C TRP A 333 -24.13 -21.32 -18.25
N ALA A 334 -23.29 -20.32 -18.46
CA ALA A 334 -23.42 -19.02 -17.80
C ALA A 334 -24.77 -18.34 -18.09
N ARG A 335 -25.26 -18.41 -19.34
CA ARG A 335 -26.59 -17.88 -19.72
C ARG A 335 -27.74 -18.67 -19.09
N ALA A 336 -27.57 -19.96 -18.84
CA ALA A 336 -28.55 -20.82 -18.19
C ALA A 336 -28.64 -20.63 -16.67
N LEU A 337 -27.69 -19.91 -16.06
CA LEU A 337 -27.75 -19.58 -14.63
C LEU A 337 -28.94 -18.65 -14.32
N PRO A 338 -29.55 -18.77 -13.13
CA PRO A 338 -30.66 -17.91 -12.73
C PRO A 338 -30.31 -16.42 -12.80
N ASP A 339 -31.30 -15.61 -13.20
CA ASP A 339 -31.24 -14.16 -13.22
C ASP A 339 -30.74 -13.61 -11.86
N GLY A 340 -29.65 -12.83 -11.90
CA GLY A 340 -29.05 -12.23 -10.71
C GLY A 340 -27.52 -12.24 -10.72
N GLN A 341 -26.92 -12.14 -9.53
CA GLN A 341 -25.47 -11.94 -9.36
C GLN A 341 -24.62 -13.08 -9.93
N LEU A 342 -25.11 -14.33 -9.88
CA LEU A 342 -24.38 -15.52 -10.35
C LEU A 342 -24.12 -15.47 -11.86
N ARG A 343 -25.18 -15.29 -12.64
CA ARG A 343 -25.09 -15.16 -14.11
C ARG A 343 -24.21 -13.99 -14.48
N THR A 344 -24.43 -12.85 -13.83
CA THR A 344 -23.63 -11.63 -14.04
C THR A 344 -22.14 -11.88 -13.84
N ASN A 345 -21.75 -12.50 -12.72
CA ASN A 345 -20.34 -12.74 -12.42
C ASN A 345 -19.70 -13.74 -13.39
N ALA A 346 -20.42 -14.80 -13.76
CA ALA A 346 -19.94 -15.78 -14.74
C ALA A 346 -19.69 -15.13 -16.10
N LEU A 347 -20.68 -14.42 -16.63
CA LEU A 347 -20.59 -13.72 -17.91
C LEU A 347 -19.52 -12.60 -17.89
N ASN A 348 -19.37 -11.87 -16.78
CA ASN A 348 -18.31 -10.87 -16.61
C ASN A 348 -16.91 -11.47 -16.82
N HIS A 349 -16.60 -12.59 -16.18
CA HIS A 349 -15.30 -13.24 -16.31
C HIS A 349 -15.08 -13.89 -17.69
N LEU A 350 -16.15 -14.39 -18.31
CA LEU A 350 -16.10 -14.85 -19.70
C LEU A 350 -15.77 -13.69 -20.66
N GLY A 351 -16.48 -12.56 -20.58
CA GLY A 351 -16.23 -11.40 -21.46
C GLY A 351 -14.79 -10.90 -21.42
N SER A 352 -14.18 -10.83 -20.23
CA SER A 352 -12.77 -10.43 -20.06
C SER A 352 -11.78 -11.42 -20.66
N ALA A 353 -12.02 -12.73 -20.48
CA ALA A 353 -11.15 -13.79 -21.04
C ALA A 353 -11.18 -13.78 -22.58
N LEU A 354 -12.34 -13.48 -23.16
CA LEU A 354 -12.62 -13.66 -24.58
C LEU A 354 -12.22 -12.50 -25.48
N ALA A 355 -12.05 -11.31 -24.94
CA ALA A 355 -11.71 -10.15 -25.76
C ALA A 355 -10.35 -10.27 -26.49
N ASN A 356 -9.50 -11.22 -26.11
CA ASN A 356 -8.27 -11.56 -26.86
C ASN A 356 -8.48 -12.62 -27.96
N GLU A 357 -9.45 -13.53 -27.79
CA GLU A 357 -9.64 -14.71 -28.65
C GLU A 357 -10.78 -14.56 -29.65
N SER A 358 -11.86 -13.87 -29.27
CA SER A 358 -13.05 -13.65 -30.09
C SER A 358 -13.72 -12.31 -29.73
N PRO A 359 -13.21 -11.21 -30.30
CA PRO A 359 -13.75 -9.86 -30.11
C PRO A 359 -15.26 -9.75 -30.31
N GLU A 360 -15.80 -10.43 -31.32
CA GLU A 360 -17.21 -10.38 -31.67
C GLU A 360 -18.08 -10.98 -30.56
N ILE A 361 -17.66 -12.10 -29.98
CA ILE A 361 -18.35 -12.76 -28.87
C ILE A 361 -18.25 -11.92 -27.60
N ALA A 362 -17.09 -11.31 -27.34
CA ALA A 362 -16.92 -10.43 -26.19
C ALA A 362 -17.84 -9.19 -26.27
N LEU A 363 -18.05 -8.63 -27.47
CA LEU A 363 -19.02 -7.55 -27.71
C LEU A 363 -20.47 -8.03 -27.65
N GLU A 364 -20.77 -9.25 -28.12
CA GLU A 364 -22.10 -9.86 -27.97
C GLU A 364 -22.48 -9.98 -26.49
N ILE A 365 -21.55 -10.45 -25.66
CA ILE A 365 -21.78 -10.60 -24.22
C ILE A 365 -22.12 -9.25 -23.59
N LEU A 366 -21.49 -8.13 -24.00
CA LEU A 366 -21.87 -6.79 -23.49
C LEU A 366 -23.32 -6.42 -23.78
N GLY A 367 -23.91 -6.96 -24.86
CA GLY A 367 -25.31 -6.79 -25.21
C GLY A 367 -26.28 -7.47 -24.24
N ASP A 368 -25.81 -8.44 -23.46
CA ASP A 368 -26.62 -9.16 -22.45
C ASP A 368 -26.80 -8.34 -21.14
N PHE A 369 -26.20 -7.14 -21.05
CA PHE A 369 -26.16 -6.34 -19.81
C PHE A 369 -26.70 -4.91 -19.95
N ASP A 370 -27.27 -4.40 -18.85
CA ASP A 370 -27.44 -2.96 -18.66
C ASP A 370 -26.09 -2.32 -18.27
N LEU A 371 -25.40 -1.79 -19.29
CA LEU A 371 -24.10 -1.14 -19.15
C LEU A 371 -24.13 0.13 -18.28
N GLY A 372 -25.32 0.70 -18.01
CA GLY A 372 -25.49 1.81 -17.06
C GLY A 372 -25.34 1.37 -15.61
N GLN A 373 -25.77 0.14 -15.30
CA GLN A 373 -25.62 -0.46 -13.97
C GLN A 373 -24.27 -1.17 -13.79
N GLN A 374 -23.65 -1.64 -14.88
CA GLN A 374 -22.44 -2.46 -14.84
C GLN A 374 -21.31 -1.96 -15.77
N PRO A 375 -20.77 -0.75 -15.56
CA PRO A 375 -19.75 -0.17 -16.45
C PRO A 375 -18.40 -0.90 -16.39
N HIS A 376 -18.13 -1.67 -15.32
CA HIS A 376 -16.87 -2.39 -15.13
C HIS A 376 -16.62 -3.45 -16.22
N MET A 377 -17.68 -4.16 -16.64
CA MET A 377 -17.56 -5.17 -17.70
C MET A 377 -17.21 -4.54 -19.04
N LEU A 378 -17.91 -3.45 -19.38
CA LEU A 378 -17.63 -2.65 -20.58
C LEU A 378 -16.16 -2.26 -20.64
N PHE A 379 -15.61 -1.68 -19.57
CA PHE A 379 -14.22 -1.24 -19.57
C PHE A 379 -13.23 -2.41 -19.69
N SER A 380 -13.53 -3.55 -19.07
CA SER A 380 -12.67 -4.73 -19.17
C SER A 380 -12.60 -5.27 -20.59
N VAL A 381 -13.76 -5.43 -21.25
CA VAL A 381 -13.84 -5.89 -22.64
C VAL A 381 -13.17 -4.88 -23.57
N ILE A 382 -13.52 -3.59 -23.46
CA ILE A 382 -12.93 -2.53 -24.29
C ILE A 382 -11.41 -2.47 -24.13
N ASN A 383 -10.86 -2.48 -22.92
CA ASN A 383 -9.40 -2.43 -22.71
C ASN A 383 -8.67 -3.62 -23.35
N SER A 384 -9.31 -4.79 -23.34
CA SER A 384 -8.74 -5.98 -23.95
C SER A 384 -8.84 -5.92 -25.48
N LEU A 385 -9.97 -5.48 -26.03
CA LEU A 385 -10.16 -5.22 -27.45
C LEU A 385 -9.24 -4.12 -27.99
N MET A 386 -8.93 -3.09 -27.22
CA MET A 386 -7.97 -2.05 -27.66
C MET A 386 -6.58 -2.62 -28.00
N ARG A 387 -6.22 -3.79 -27.43
CA ARG A 387 -4.96 -4.49 -27.72
C ARG A 387 -5.05 -5.42 -28.94
N SER A 388 -6.22 -6.03 -29.17
CA SER A 388 -6.40 -7.05 -30.22
C SER A 388 -7.09 -6.51 -31.49
N ALA A 389 -8.08 -5.64 -31.33
CA ALA A 389 -8.94 -5.08 -32.38
C ALA A 389 -9.42 -3.64 -32.04
N PRO A 390 -8.52 -2.63 -32.08
CA PRO A 390 -8.80 -1.26 -31.63
C PRO A 390 -9.91 -0.55 -32.43
N ASP A 391 -10.02 -0.81 -33.74
CA ASP A 391 -11.05 -0.20 -34.58
C ASP A 391 -12.46 -0.68 -34.19
N GLN A 392 -12.62 -1.99 -33.94
CA GLN A 392 -13.89 -2.57 -33.48
C GLN A 392 -14.28 -2.04 -32.10
N ALA A 393 -13.30 -1.94 -31.19
CA ALA A 393 -13.52 -1.36 -29.87
C ALA A 393 -14.00 0.08 -29.96
N MET A 394 -13.36 0.89 -30.80
CA MET A 394 -13.71 2.31 -30.96
C MET A 394 -15.07 2.49 -31.63
N GLU A 395 -15.38 1.68 -32.65
CA GLU A 395 -16.69 1.68 -33.29
C GLU A 395 -17.81 1.35 -32.29
N TYR A 396 -17.60 0.33 -31.45
CA TYR A 396 -18.54 -0.03 -30.39
C TYR A 396 -18.72 1.12 -29.39
N VAL A 397 -17.62 1.69 -28.87
CA VAL A 397 -17.65 2.79 -27.90
C VAL A 397 -18.33 4.04 -28.47
N LYS A 398 -18.14 4.33 -29.77
CA LYS A 398 -18.80 5.45 -30.46
C LYS A 398 -20.32 5.26 -30.53
N ASN A 399 -20.78 4.03 -30.70
CA ASN A 399 -22.19 3.68 -30.84
C ASN A 399 -22.92 3.51 -29.50
N LEU A 400 -22.22 3.61 -28.37
CA LEU A 400 -22.86 3.61 -27.05
C LEU A 400 -23.83 4.80 -26.89
N PRO A 401 -24.90 4.65 -26.09
CA PRO A 401 -25.77 5.76 -25.74
C PRO A 401 -24.99 6.93 -25.12
N PRO A 402 -25.30 8.20 -25.47
CA PRO A 402 -24.68 9.36 -24.83
C PRO A 402 -24.86 9.34 -23.30
N GLY A 403 -23.77 9.53 -22.56
CA GLY A 403 -23.79 9.49 -21.09
C GLY A 403 -22.41 9.30 -20.45
N GLN A 404 -22.39 9.21 -19.12
CA GLN A 404 -21.15 9.07 -18.34
C GLN A 404 -20.36 7.81 -18.71
N THR A 405 -21.05 6.66 -18.87
CA THR A 405 -20.44 5.38 -19.24
C THR A 405 -19.72 5.45 -20.59
N ARG A 406 -20.34 6.08 -21.60
CA ARG A 406 -19.72 6.30 -22.91
C ARG A 406 -18.50 7.21 -22.80
N ASN A 407 -18.60 8.32 -22.07
CA ASN A 407 -17.51 9.26 -21.89
C ASN A 407 -16.28 8.62 -21.24
N GLN A 408 -16.50 7.79 -20.21
CA GLN A 408 -15.44 7.03 -19.57
C GLN A 408 -14.83 5.96 -20.49
N ALA A 409 -15.66 5.26 -21.27
CA ALA A 409 -15.17 4.26 -22.23
C ALA A 409 -14.34 4.90 -23.35
N LEU A 410 -14.78 6.05 -23.87
CA LEU A 410 -14.04 6.85 -24.86
C LEU A 410 -12.68 7.27 -24.30
N ASN A 411 -12.64 7.79 -23.07
CA ASN A 411 -11.40 8.21 -22.44
C ASN A 411 -10.42 7.06 -22.28
N ASN A 412 -10.89 5.90 -21.79
CA ASN A 412 -10.04 4.72 -21.64
C ASN A 412 -9.54 4.19 -22.99
N ALA A 413 -10.40 4.13 -24.00
CA ALA A 413 -10.04 3.65 -25.34
C ALA A 413 -9.02 4.57 -26.02
N ILE A 414 -9.25 5.87 -26.02
CA ILE A 414 -8.34 6.85 -26.64
C ILE A 414 -7.01 6.93 -25.86
N SER A 415 -7.04 6.81 -24.52
CA SER A 415 -5.81 6.74 -23.72
C SER A 415 -5.00 5.47 -24.03
N ASN A 416 -5.66 4.34 -24.32
CA ASN A 416 -4.97 3.13 -24.76
C ASN A 416 -4.34 3.31 -26.15
N LEU A 417 -5.08 3.93 -27.09
CA LEU A 417 -4.52 4.30 -28.40
C LEU A 417 -3.31 5.22 -28.25
N ALA A 418 -3.37 6.22 -27.38
CA ALA A 418 -2.26 7.16 -27.20
C ALA A 418 -0.94 6.46 -26.82
N ASN A 419 -1.01 5.30 -26.16
CA ASN A 419 0.18 4.51 -25.82
C ASN A 419 0.71 3.64 -26.98
N ASN A 420 -0.13 3.27 -27.95
CA ASN A 420 0.20 2.28 -28.99
C ASN A 420 0.26 2.88 -30.41
N ASP A 421 -0.62 3.84 -30.71
CA ASP A 421 -0.75 4.58 -31.96
C ASP A 421 -1.21 6.03 -31.64
N PRO A 422 -0.27 6.93 -31.31
CA PRO A 422 -0.58 8.32 -30.96
C PRO A 422 -1.28 9.08 -32.09
N ASP A 423 -0.96 8.81 -33.35
CA ASP A 423 -1.60 9.46 -34.50
C ASP A 423 -3.07 9.07 -34.61
N ALA A 424 -3.41 7.80 -34.34
CA ALA A 424 -4.80 7.37 -34.26
C ALA A 424 -5.54 8.05 -33.10
N ALA A 425 -4.90 8.16 -31.93
CA ALA A 425 -5.49 8.84 -30.78
C ALA A 425 -5.80 10.32 -31.08
N LEU A 426 -4.88 11.04 -31.73
CA LEU A 426 -5.09 12.44 -32.17
C LEU A 426 -6.22 12.55 -33.20
N ARG A 427 -6.26 11.65 -34.20
CA ARG A 427 -7.34 11.60 -35.20
C ARG A 427 -8.72 11.40 -34.57
N TYR A 428 -8.81 10.61 -33.50
CA TYR A 428 -10.07 10.44 -32.77
C TYR A 428 -10.41 11.63 -31.89
N LEU A 429 -9.40 12.29 -31.30
CA LEU A 429 -9.58 13.49 -30.51
C LEU A 429 -10.16 14.67 -31.32
N ASP A 430 -9.77 14.77 -32.60
CA ASP A 430 -10.30 15.76 -33.55
C ASP A 430 -11.78 15.53 -33.91
N GLN A 431 -12.26 14.29 -33.77
CA GLN A 431 -13.65 13.92 -34.05
C GLN A 431 -14.58 14.12 -32.84
N LEU A 432 -14.03 14.40 -31.65
CA LEU A 432 -14.82 14.66 -30.45
C LEU A 432 -15.42 16.07 -30.47
N GLU A 433 -16.66 16.20 -30.02
CA GLU A 433 -17.30 17.51 -29.85
C GLU A 433 -16.59 18.33 -28.75
N PRO A 434 -16.44 19.66 -28.93
CA PRO A 434 -15.87 20.53 -27.91
C PRO A 434 -16.64 20.46 -26.58
N GLY A 435 -15.91 20.29 -25.47
CA GLY A 435 -16.50 20.27 -24.13
C GLY A 435 -15.60 19.60 -23.08
N PRO A 436 -16.02 19.56 -21.81
CA PRO A 436 -15.20 19.07 -20.70
C PRO A 436 -14.68 17.64 -20.87
N ASN A 437 -15.45 16.77 -21.55
CA ASN A 437 -15.02 15.41 -21.83
C ASN A 437 -13.86 15.38 -22.85
N ARG A 438 -13.94 16.18 -23.91
CA ARG A 438 -12.86 16.30 -24.91
C ARG A 438 -11.61 16.88 -24.26
N ASP A 439 -11.73 17.96 -23.48
CA ASP A 439 -10.60 18.57 -22.76
C ASP A 439 -9.85 17.54 -21.88
N GLN A 440 -10.59 16.66 -21.21
CA GLN A 440 -10.02 15.63 -20.35
C GLN A 440 -9.29 14.53 -21.15
N VAL A 441 -9.88 14.09 -22.27
CA VAL A 441 -9.26 13.09 -23.16
C VAL A 441 -8.05 13.67 -23.87
N GLU A 442 -8.12 14.94 -24.29
CA GLU A 442 -7.03 15.70 -24.88
C GLU A 442 -5.82 15.72 -23.96
N ALA A 443 -6.00 16.17 -22.72
CA ALA A 443 -4.93 16.21 -21.74
C ALA A 443 -4.28 14.84 -21.48
N ASN A 444 -5.09 13.77 -21.48
CA ASN A 444 -4.62 12.40 -21.33
C ASN A 444 -3.78 11.94 -22.53
N THR A 445 -4.30 12.18 -23.73
CA THR A 445 -3.66 11.81 -24.99
C THR A 445 -2.35 12.55 -25.19
N ILE A 446 -2.34 13.87 -25.02
CA ILE A 446 -1.14 14.68 -25.22
C ILE A 446 -0.10 14.42 -24.13
N GLY A 447 -0.52 14.13 -22.90
CA GLY A 447 0.40 13.71 -21.83
C GLY A 447 1.14 12.41 -22.15
N THR A 448 0.45 11.43 -22.72
CA THR A 448 1.08 10.19 -23.20
C THR A 448 1.95 10.42 -24.43
N LEU A 449 1.48 11.23 -25.39
CA LEU A 449 2.28 11.62 -26.56
C LEU A 449 3.59 12.29 -26.14
N ALA A 450 3.56 13.18 -25.14
CA ALA A 450 4.75 13.88 -24.67
C ALA A 450 5.84 12.95 -24.14
N LEU A 451 5.51 11.74 -23.68
CA LEU A 451 6.49 10.72 -23.27
C LEU A 451 7.16 10.02 -24.44
N GLN A 452 6.46 9.92 -25.57
CA GLN A 452 6.92 9.19 -26.76
C GLN A 452 7.58 10.12 -27.77
N ASP A 453 6.94 11.27 -28.01
CA ASP A 453 7.35 12.32 -28.92
C ASP A 453 7.03 13.70 -28.31
N PRO A 454 7.98 14.28 -27.56
CA PRO A 454 7.80 15.59 -26.94
C PRO A 454 7.63 16.73 -27.95
N GLU A 455 8.25 16.63 -29.13
CA GLU A 455 8.19 17.66 -30.16
C GLU A 455 6.78 17.73 -30.78
N ALA A 456 6.18 16.57 -31.06
CA ALA A 456 4.80 16.48 -31.52
C ALA A 456 3.81 17.02 -30.48
N ALA A 457 4.02 16.71 -29.19
CA ALA A 457 3.19 17.24 -28.12
C ALA A 457 3.30 18.78 -28.00
N ILE A 458 4.51 19.34 -28.12
CA ILE A 458 4.72 20.80 -28.12
C ILE A 458 4.03 21.44 -29.34
N ALA A 459 4.20 20.87 -30.53
CA ALA A 459 3.60 21.37 -31.76
C ALA A 459 2.06 21.39 -31.66
N TYR A 460 1.46 20.34 -31.09
CA TYR A 460 0.02 20.27 -30.86
C TYR A 460 -0.45 21.37 -29.90
N VAL A 461 0.21 21.53 -28.75
CA VAL A 461 -0.13 22.56 -27.75
C VAL A 461 0.01 23.98 -28.33
N GLN A 462 0.99 24.24 -29.19
CA GLN A 462 1.18 25.55 -29.85
C GLN A 462 0.04 25.90 -30.81
N GLN A 463 -0.55 24.90 -31.47
CA GLN A 463 -1.65 25.07 -32.42
C GLN A 463 -3.03 25.26 -31.74
N MET A 464 -3.11 25.08 -30.41
CA MET A 464 -4.36 25.25 -29.67
C MET A 464 -4.89 26.69 -29.74
N PRO A 465 -6.15 26.92 -30.16
CA PRO A 465 -6.69 28.27 -30.34
C PRO A 465 -7.01 29.00 -29.02
N SER A 466 -7.21 28.26 -27.92
CA SER A 466 -7.57 28.82 -26.61
C SER A 466 -6.37 28.87 -25.66
N GLU A 467 -6.04 30.05 -25.15
CA GLU A 467 -4.96 30.23 -24.17
C GLU A 467 -5.25 29.52 -22.84
N ALA A 468 -6.50 29.56 -22.37
CA ALA A 468 -6.90 28.88 -21.15
C ALA A 468 -6.83 27.35 -21.28
N ALA A 469 -7.22 26.80 -22.44
CA ALA A 469 -7.06 25.37 -22.72
C ALA A 469 -5.58 24.99 -22.78
N ARG A 470 -4.76 25.81 -23.46
CA ARG A 470 -3.31 25.62 -23.55
C ARG A 470 -2.63 25.57 -22.19
N GLN A 471 -2.92 26.51 -21.29
CA GLN A 471 -2.36 26.54 -19.94
C GLN A 471 -2.74 25.30 -19.13
N ARG A 472 -4.00 24.87 -19.22
CA ARG A 472 -4.48 23.66 -18.54
C ARG A 472 -3.77 22.41 -19.05
N THR A 473 -3.67 22.27 -20.38
CA THR A 473 -3.01 21.14 -21.03
C THR A 473 -1.52 21.09 -20.70
N LEU A 474 -0.81 22.22 -20.75
CA LEU A 474 0.60 22.32 -20.35
C LEU A 474 0.83 21.88 -18.90
N SER A 475 -0.01 22.36 -17.98
CA SER A 475 0.06 21.97 -16.56
C SER A 475 -0.17 20.47 -16.39
N GLN A 476 -1.15 19.88 -17.07
CA GLN A 476 -1.45 18.45 -16.98
C GLN A 476 -0.37 17.56 -17.60
N ILE A 477 0.23 17.96 -18.72
CA ILE A 477 1.38 17.26 -19.33
C ILE A 477 2.55 17.28 -18.35
N ALA A 478 2.94 18.46 -17.87
CA ALA A 478 4.07 18.62 -16.96
C ALA A 478 3.87 17.82 -15.65
N SER A 479 2.67 17.85 -15.07
CA SER A 479 2.32 17.04 -13.90
C SER A 479 2.45 15.52 -14.13
N ARG A 480 2.09 15.02 -15.32
CA ARG A 480 2.26 13.61 -15.67
C ARG A 480 3.73 13.24 -15.82
N LEU A 481 4.45 14.05 -16.59
CA LEU A 481 5.87 13.83 -16.86
C LEU A 481 6.70 13.88 -15.59
N ALA A 482 6.30 14.65 -14.56
CA ALA A 482 7.08 14.88 -13.36
C ALA A 482 7.75 13.63 -12.75
N HIS A 483 7.08 12.47 -12.72
CA HIS A 483 7.65 11.24 -12.17
C HIS A 483 8.47 10.42 -13.19
N GLN A 484 8.12 10.52 -14.48
CA GLN A 484 8.67 9.70 -15.57
C GLN A 484 9.84 10.37 -16.30
N ASP A 485 9.80 11.69 -16.42
CA ASP A 485 10.85 12.54 -16.97
C ASP A 485 10.69 13.97 -16.40
N PRO A 486 11.28 14.24 -15.21
CA PRO A 486 11.16 15.54 -14.57
C PRO A 486 11.86 16.68 -15.33
N GLU A 487 12.88 16.39 -16.13
CA GLU A 487 13.54 17.38 -16.99
C GLU A 487 12.60 17.85 -18.09
N LEU A 488 11.95 16.90 -18.77
CA LEU A 488 10.97 17.23 -19.78
C LEU A 488 9.75 17.93 -19.17
N ALA A 489 9.30 17.50 -17.99
CA ALA A 489 8.24 18.18 -17.25
C ALA A 489 8.56 19.65 -16.98
N ALA A 490 9.80 19.96 -16.58
CA ALA A 490 10.27 21.32 -16.35
C ALA A 490 10.23 22.18 -17.62
N ILE A 491 10.55 21.60 -18.79
CA ILE A 491 10.45 22.28 -20.09
C ILE A 491 8.99 22.69 -20.36
N PHE A 492 8.04 21.77 -20.20
CA PHE A 492 6.61 22.08 -20.39
C PHE A 492 6.10 23.11 -19.37
N ALA A 493 6.54 23.04 -18.11
CA ALA A 493 6.16 24.03 -17.09
C ALA A 493 6.70 25.42 -17.40
N SER A 494 7.88 25.54 -18.02
CA SER A 494 8.46 26.84 -18.41
C SER A 494 7.63 27.62 -19.43
N ALA A 495 6.75 26.94 -20.18
CA ALA A 495 5.83 27.55 -21.13
C ALA A 495 4.55 28.09 -20.47
N LEU A 496 4.34 27.86 -19.16
CA LEU A 496 3.20 28.40 -18.43
C LEU A 496 3.45 29.87 -18.04
N PRO A 497 2.45 30.76 -18.22
CA PRO A 497 2.57 32.12 -17.76
C PRO A 497 2.54 32.21 -16.22
N PRO A 498 3.03 33.31 -15.63
CA PRO A 498 2.98 33.53 -14.18
C PRO A 498 1.54 33.42 -13.64
N GLY A 499 1.36 32.59 -12.60
CA GLY A 499 0.05 32.38 -11.98
C GLY A 499 -0.04 31.07 -11.22
N ASN A 500 -1.24 30.71 -10.77
CA ASN A 500 -1.48 29.52 -9.94
C ASN A 500 -1.12 28.21 -10.67
N TYR A 501 -1.32 28.13 -11.98
CA TYR A 501 -0.93 26.96 -12.78
C TYR A 501 0.58 26.70 -12.70
N LEU A 502 1.41 27.74 -12.89
CA LEU A 502 2.86 27.62 -12.79
C LEU A 502 3.31 27.25 -11.37
N VAL A 503 2.74 27.89 -10.33
CA VAL A 503 3.09 27.59 -8.93
C VAL A 503 2.80 26.12 -8.59
N ASN A 504 1.60 25.64 -8.90
CA ASN A 504 1.18 24.28 -8.56
C ASN A 504 1.95 23.23 -9.37
N THR A 505 2.19 23.48 -10.66
CA THR A 505 2.91 22.55 -11.54
C THR A 505 4.37 22.42 -11.12
N THR A 506 5.05 23.55 -10.87
CA THR A 506 6.45 23.57 -10.39
C THR A 506 6.60 22.84 -9.06
N GLN A 507 5.63 22.95 -8.14
CA GLN A 507 5.70 22.22 -6.87
C GLN A 507 5.61 20.70 -7.06
N GLN A 508 4.76 20.23 -7.98
CA GLN A 508 4.64 18.80 -8.28
C GLN A 508 5.93 18.26 -8.94
N ILE A 509 6.50 19.02 -9.87
CA ILE A 509 7.80 18.68 -10.48
C ILE A 509 8.88 18.66 -9.41
N ALA A 510 8.98 19.67 -8.55
CA ALA A 510 9.98 19.74 -7.49
C ALA A 510 9.99 18.50 -6.60
N ASN A 511 8.80 17.99 -6.24
CA ASN A 511 8.68 16.77 -5.43
C ASN A 511 9.18 15.53 -6.20
N ALA A 512 8.66 15.30 -7.41
CA ALA A 512 9.00 14.12 -8.18
C ALA A 512 10.46 14.12 -8.66
N TYR A 513 10.98 15.29 -9.05
CA TYR A 513 12.36 15.49 -9.45
C TYR A 513 13.29 15.19 -8.28
N ALA A 514 13.06 15.77 -7.10
CA ALA A 514 13.91 15.52 -5.93
C ALA A 514 13.88 14.06 -5.47
N GLN A 515 12.79 13.32 -5.70
CA GLN A 515 12.72 11.88 -5.41
C GLN A 515 13.61 11.04 -6.32
N ARG A 516 13.66 11.39 -7.61
CA ARG A 516 14.34 10.59 -8.64
C ARG A 516 15.78 11.02 -8.85
N ASP A 517 16.01 12.32 -8.96
CA ASP A 517 17.31 12.94 -9.16
C ASP A 517 17.43 14.24 -8.34
N PRO A 518 17.88 14.12 -7.07
CA PRO A 518 18.25 15.22 -6.20
C PRO A 518 19.13 16.31 -6.84
N ALA A 519 20.15 15.91 -7.60
CA ALA A 519 21.15 16.83 -8.12
C ALA A 519 20.56 17.65 -9.28
N GLY A 520 19.85 16.98 -10.20
CA GLY A 520 19.09 17.62 -11.26
C GLY A 520 18.02 18.57 -10.71
N ALA A 521 17.30 18.19 -9.65
CA ALA A 521 16.32 19.04 -9.00
C ALA A 521 16.95 20.33 -8.45
N ILE A 522 18.10 20.25 -7.77
CA ILE A 522 18.84 21.42 -7.26
C ILE A 522 19.30 22.33 -8.41
N ALA A 523 19.85 21.75 -9.48
CA ALA A 523 20.26 22.52 -10.66
C ALA A 523 19.06 23.23 -11.30
N TRP A 524 17.92 22.56 -11.40
CA TRP A 524 16.69 23.11 -11.94
C TRP A 524 16.15 24.29 -11.11
N LEU A 525 16.24 24.26 -9.77
CA LEU A 525 15.81 25.38 -8.92
C LEU A 525 16.48 26.71 -9.30
N ALA A 526 17.74 26.68 -9.73
CA ALA A 526 18.47 27.87 -10.17
C ALA A 526 17.91 28.49 -11.47
N THR A 527 17.19 27.70 -12.27
CA THR A 527 16.56 28.13 -13.53
C THR A 527 15.18 28.78 -13.32
N LEU A 528 14.55 28.55 -12.17
CA LEU A 528 13.20 29.05 -11.88
C LEU A 528 13.18 30.58 -11.67
N PRO A 529 12.11 31.29 -12.01
CA PRO A 529 11.98 32.72 -11.71
C PRO A 529 12.03 33.02 -10.20
N ASP A 530 12.67 34.12 -9.82
CA ASP A 530 12.68 34.60 -8.43
C ASP A 530 11.27 34.88 -7.90
N GLY A 531 11.07 34.69 -6.59
CA GLY A 531 9.79 34.90 -5.91
C GLY A 531 9.17 33.60 -5.38
N SER A 532 7.84 33.56 -5.34
CA SER A 532 7.08 32.46 -4.70
C SER A 532 7.27 31.10 -5.37
N VAL A 533 7.42 31.08 -6.71
CA VAL A 533 7.62 29.84 -7.49
C VAL A 533 8.91 29.14 -7.07
N ARG A 534 10.06 29.84 -7.13
CA ARG A 534 11.35 29.31 -6.68
C ARG A 534 11.34 28.98 -5.19
N GLY A 535 10.81 29.87 -4.33
CA GLY A 535 10.76 29.63 -2.89
C GLY A 535 10.00 28.36 -2.50
N ASN A 536 8.81 28.13 -3.08
CA ASN A 536 7.99 26.95 -2.79
C ASN A 536 8.62 25.66 -3.34
N ALA A 537 9.21 25.73 -4.54
CA ALA A 537 9.91 24.60 -5.14
C ALA A 537 11.14 24.22 -4.29
N THR A 538 11.96 25.20 -3.89
CA THR A 538 13.11 25.01 -3.01
C THR A 538 12.70 24.34 -1.71
N GLN A 539 11.63 24.81 -1.07
CA GLN A 539 11.17 24.21 0.18
C GLN A 539 10.73 22.75 -0.02
N THR A 540 10.10 22.43 -1.15
CA THR A 540 9.67 21.08 -1.50
C THR A 540 10.88 20.15 -1.71
N VAL A 541 11.90 20.61 -2.45
CA VAL A 541 13.14 19.86 -2.66
C VAL A 541 13.85 19.61 -1.33
N VAL A 542 14.02 20.64 -0.48
CA VAL A 542 14.62 20.49 0.85
C VAL A 542 13.88 19.44 1.68
N ASN A 543 12.55 19.45 1.68
CA ASN A 543 11.75 18.51 2.48
C ASN A 543 11.92 17.07 2.00
N GLN A 544 12.05 16.87 0.68
CA GLN A 544 12.27 15.56 0.12
C GLN A 544 13.68 15.05 0.44
N LEU A 545 14.70 15.90 0.22
CA LEU A 545 16.09 15.58 0.55
C LEU A 545 16.25 15.32 2.05
N ALA A 546 15.59 16.07 2.92
CA ALA A 546 15.69 15.88 4.37
C ALA A 546 15.34 14.44 4.82
N ARG A 547 14.52 13.72 4.05
CA ARG A 547 14.14 12.33 4.33
C ARG A 547 15.11 11.30 3.75
N THR A 548 15.70 11.57 2.60
CA THR A 548 16.52 10.60 1.84
C THR A 548 18.02 10.89 1.88
N ASP A 549 18.40 12.17 1.90
CA ASP A 549 19.75 12.71 2.00
C ASP A 549 19.79 14.00 2.86
N PRO A 550 19.82 13.87 4.20
CA PRO A 550 19.85 15.02 5.11
C PRO A 550 21.07 15.93 4.91
N ARG A 551 22.21 15.39 4.43
CA ARG A 551 23.42 16.19 4.16
C ARG A 551 23.25 17.06 2.93
N GLY A 552 22.70 16.49 1.86
CA GLY A 552 22.32 17.25 0.66
C GLY A 552 21.27 18.33 0.97
N ALA A 553 20.29 18.00 1.81
CA ALA A 553 19.29 18.97 2.28
C ALA A 553 19.93 20.14 3.03
N GLN A 554 20.89 19.87 3.92
CA GLN A 554 21.63 20.90 4.65
C GLN A 554 22.46 21.77 3.70
N ALA A 555 23.22 21.17 2.78
CA ALA A 555 24.02 21.92 1.81
C ALA A 555 23.15 22.85 0.96
N LEU A 556 21.96 22.39 0.55
CA LEU A 556 20.98 23.24 -0.13
C LEU A 556 20.48 24.36 0.78
N ALA A 557 20.12 24.08 2.04
CA ALA A 557 19.69 25.10 3.00
C ALA A 557 20.77 26.17 3.25
N ASP A 558 22.04 25.78 3.33
CA ASP A 558 23.20 26.68 3.50
C ASP A 558 23.39 27.63 2.32
N SER A 559 23.02 27.19 1.11
CA SER A 559 23.06 28.02 -0.10
C SER A 559 21.99 29.11 -0.15
N LEU A 560 20.90 28.98 0.63
CA LEU A 560 19.79 29.92 0.63
C LEU A 560 20.17 31.23 1.33
N PRO A 561 19.65 32.40 0.94
CA PRO A 561 19.86 33.63 1.71
C PRO A 561 19.33 33.53 3.14
N ALA A 562 20.00 34.20 4.09
CA ALA A 562 19.53 34.26 5.48
C ALA A 562 18.13 34.88 5.57
N GLY A 563 17.24 34.24 6.34
CA GLY A 563 15.84 34.65 6.48
C GLY A 563 14.89 33.48 6.63
N ASN A 564 13.59 33.74 6.46
CA ASN A 564 12.53 32.76 6.74
C ASN A 564 12.66 31.46 5.93
N LEU A 565 13.03 31.54 4.65
CA LEU A 565 13.14 30.36 3.79
C LEU A 565 14.26 29.42 4.27
N ARG A 566 15.43 29.97 4.65
CA ARG A 566 16.52 29.20 5.25
C ARG A 566 16.11 28.61 6.60
N ASN A 567 15.49 29.41 7.47
CA ASN A 567 15.05 28.92 8.79
C ASN A 567 14.05 27.76 8.65
N ASN A 568 13.10 27.87 7.72
CA ASN A 568 12.12 26.82 7.44
C ASN A 568 12.77 25.55 6.88
N ALA A 569 13.77 25.69 5.99
CA ALA A 569 14.57 24.58 5.50
C ALA A 569 15.23 23.80 6.65
N TYR A 570 15.90 24.51 7.55
CA TYR A 570 16.51 23.93 8.75
C TYR A 570 15.50 23.23 9.68
N GLY A 571 14.34 23.85 9.90
CA GLY A 571 13.24 23.24 10.66
C GLY A 571 12.73 21.94 10.03
N ASN A 572 12.61 21.89 8.71
CA ASN A 572 12.15 20.68 8.02
C ASN A 572 13.20 19.56 8.01
N ILE A 573 14.49 19.91 7.95
CA ILE A 573 15.59 18.96 8.09
C ILE A 573 15.56 18.30 9.46
N VAL A 574 15.47 19.08 10.56
CA VAL A 574 15.43 18.48 11.90
C VAL A 574 14.20 17.63 12.11
N ASN A 575 13.05 18.00 11.55
CA ASN A 575 11.82 17.21 11.67
C ASN A 575 11.96 15.84 10.98
N ALA A 576 12.54 15.80 9.78
CA ALA A 576 12.78 14.54 9.08
C ALA A 576 13.84 13.68 9.80
N LEU A 577 14.90 14.31 10.31
CA LEU A 577 15.89 13.62 11.14
C LEU A 577 15.26 13.06 12.41
N ALA A 578 14.45 13.83 13.12
CA ALA A 578 13.83 13.41 14.38
C ALA A 578 12.84 12.24 14.18
N GLN A 579 12.15 12.19 13.03
CA GLN A 579 11.26 11.08 12.67
C GLN A 579 12.01 9.77 12.41
N SER A 580 13.25 9.83 11.92
CA SER A 580 14.06 8.65 11.61
C SER A 580 14.99 8.24 12.76
N SER A 581 15.65 9.22 13.40
CA SER A 581 16.57 9.04 14.51
C SER A 581 16.65 10.31 15.35
N LEU A 582 15.97 10.29 16.50
CA LEU A 582 16.06 11.37 17.49
C LEU A 582 17.52 11.65 17.93
N PRO A 583 18.37 10.65 18.22
CA PRO A 583 19.78 10.90 18.55
C PRO A 583 20.53 11.67 17.44
N ALA A 584 20.33 11.29 16.17
CA ALA A 584 20.98 11.97 15.05
C ALA A 584 20.51 13.43 14.90
N ALA A 585 19.22 13.69 15.12
CA ALA A 585 18.68 15.04 15.11
C ALA A 585 19.25 15.91 16.25
N ILE A 586 19.43 15.33 17.45
CA ILE A 586 20.06 16.00 18.60
C ILE A 586 21.53 16.32 18.32
N ASP A 587 22.28 15.37 17.79
CA ASP A 587 23.68 15.55 17.45
C ASP A 587 23.87 16.60 16.34
N TRP A 588 22.97 16.62 15.36
CA TRP A 588 22.94 17.65 14.32
C TRP A 588 22.67 19.03 14.90
N MET A 589 21.63 19.16 15.73
CA MET A 589 21.29 20.42 16.41
C MET A 589 22.49 20.97 17.21
N LYS A 590 23.24 20.11 17.93
CA LYS A 590 24.41 20.53 18.73
C LYS A 590 25.56 21.09 17.89
N GLN A 591 25.65 20.70 16.62
CA GLN A 591 26.69 21.16 15.69
C GLN A 591 26.37 22.54 15.09
N LEU A 592 25.12 23.02 15.22
CA LEU A 592 24.71 24.30 14.65
C LEU A 592 25.25 25.49 15.45
N PRO A 593 25.74 26.54 14.78
CA PRO A 593 26.17 27.77 15.44
C PRO A 593 24.96 28.48 16.09
N PRO A 594 25.18 29.29 17.14
CA PRO A 594 24.13 30.14 17.69
C PRO A 594 23.55 31.09 16.63
N GLY A 595 22.24 31.15 16.49
CA GLY A 595 21.56 31.93 15.45
C GLY A 595 20.09 31.54 15.26
N GLY A 596 19.39 32.23 14.35
CA GLY A 596 17.97 32.00 14.09
C GLY A 596 17.66 30.60 13.55
N GLU A 597 18.60 30.02 12.80
CA GLU A 597 18.54 28.65 12.30
C GLU A 597 18.55 27.64 13.44
N ARG A 598 19.48 27.76 14.39
CA ARG A 598 19.56 26.89 15.57
C ARG A 598 18.32 27.04 16.45
N THR A 599 17.84 28.26 16.68
CA THR A 599 16.60 28.49 17.43
C THR A 599 15.42 27.76 16.77
N GLN A 600 15.32 27.81 15.44
CA GLN A 600 14.26 27.10 14.71
C GLN A 600 14.41 25.57 14.82
N VAL A 601 15.63 25.05 14.76
CA VAL A 601 15.91 23.62 14.92
C VAL A 601 15.55 23.14 16.32
N VAL A 602 16.00 23.85 17.36
CA VAL A 602 15.70 23.55 18.77
C VAL A 602 14.18 23.52 19.00
N ASN A 603 13.47 24.54 18.52
CA ASN A 603 12.02 24.65 18.70
C ASN A 603 11.25 23.49 18.07
N ASN A 604 11.69 23.00 16.91
CA ASN A 604 11.03 21.88 16.23
C ASN A 604 11.41 20.52 16.83
N LEU A 605 12.65 20.36 17.29
CA LEU A 605 13.14 19.11 17.85
C LEU A 605 12.59 18.83 19.26
N LEU A 606 12.49 19.87 20.11
CA LEU A 606 12.20 19.68 21.54
C LEU A 606 10.84 19.03 21.80
N GLY A 607 9.83 19.27 20.96
CA GLY A 607 8.53 18.60 21.08
C GLY A 607 8.61 17.08 20.85
N THR A 608 9.34 16.65 19.82
CA THR A 608 9.55 15.22 19.53
C THR A 608 10.50 14.58 20.54
N TRP A 609 11.54 15.31 20.96
CA TRP A 609 12.47 14.85 22.00
C TRP A 609 11.73 14.60 23.32
N ALA A 610 10.88 15.53 23.75
CA ALA A 610 10.10 15.41 24.99
C ALA A 610 9.25 14.13 25.06
N GLN A 611 8.72 13.68 23.93
CA GLN A 611 7.86 12.49 23.87
C GLN A 611 8.64 11.19 24.09
N SER A 612 9.88 11.12 23.61
CA SER A 612 10.70 9.91 23.69
C SER A 612 11.66 9.90 24.89
N ASP A 613 12.21 11.06 25.25
CA ASP A 613 13.17 11.24 26.33
C ASP A 613 12.93 12.62 26.99
N PRO A 614 11.93 12.70 27.89
CA PRO A 614 11.58 13.96 28.54
C PRO A 614 12.68 14.45 29.48
N PHE A 615 13.49 13.55 30.06
CA PHE A 615 14.59 13.93 30.95
C PHE A 615 15.72 14.60 30.18
N GLY A 616 16.16 14.02 29.07
CA GLY A 616 17.17 14.63 28.21
C GLY A 616 16.71 15.97 27.61
N ALA A 617 15.44 16.07 27.20
CA ALA A 617 14.88 17.31 26.69
C ALA A 617 14.86 18.43 27.75
N ILE A 618 14.44 18.13 28.98
CA ILE A 618 14.45 19.08 30.10
C ILE A 618 15.88 19.45 30.51
N ASP A 619 16.79 18.48 30.59
CA ASP A 619 18.20 18.75 30.93
C ASP A 619 18.84 19.67 29.89
N TYR A 620 18.55 19.48 28.59
CA TYR A 620 19.00 20.40 27.54
C TYR A 620 18.40 21.80 27.70
N LEU A 621 17.09 21.89 27.88
CA LEU A 621 16.36 23.16 28.03
C LEU A 621 16.90 23.99 29.20
N VAL A 622 17.09 23.37 30.37
CA VAL A 622 17.59 24.04 31.57
C VAL A 622 19.04 24.49 31.42
N GLN A 623 19.88 23.71 30.73
CA GLN A 623 21.30 24.02 30.55
C GLN A 623 21.59 25.03 29.45
N ASN A 624 20.74 25.13 28.41
CA ASN A 624 21.10 25.80 27.16
C ASN A 624 20.18 26.97 26.76
N LEU A 625 18.98 27.10 27.33
CA LEU A 625 18.01 28.15 26.98
C LEU A 625 17.84 29.18 28.11
N ASP A 626 17.46 30.41 27.76
CA ASP A 626 17.13 31.44 28.75
C ASP A 626 15.71 31.27 29.33
N THR A 627 15.39 31.95 30.43
CA THR A 627 14.09 31.79 31.13
C THR A 627 12.86 32.08 30.24
N THR A 628 12.98 32.98 29.26
CA THR A 628 11.88 33.33 28.35
C THR A 628 11.67 32.21 27.33
N GLU A 629 12.75 31.73 26.73
CA GLU A 629 12.76 30.60 25.81
C GLU A 629 12.29 29.32 26.49
N GLN A 630 12.75 29.06 27.73
CA GLN A 630 12.32 27.93 28.55
C GLN A 630 10.80 27.94 28.76
N THR A 631 10.23 29.07 29.17
CA THR A 631 8.79 29.20 29.45
C THR A 631 7.95 28.97 28.18
N ALA A 632 8.34 29.60 27.06
CA ALA A 632 7.67 29.44 25.78
C ALA A 632 7.75 27.99 25.27
N THR A 633 8.85 27.30 25.54
CA THR A 633 9.10 25.94 25.08
C THR A 633 8.37 24.90 25.93
N ILE A 634 8.35 25.05 27.25
CA ILE A 634 7.58 24.20 28.16
C ILE A 634 6.09 24.25 27.81
N ALA A 635 5.56 25.42 27.47
CA ALA A 635 4.18 25.57 26.99
C ALA A 635 3.89 24.83 25.66
N ARG A 636 4.90 24.61 24.81
CA ARG A 636 4.75 23.82 23.57
C ARG A 636 4.87 22.32 23.83
N MET A 637 5.64 21.93 24.83
CA MET A 637 5.82 20.55 25.26
C MET A 637 4.67 20.03 26.15
N SER A 638 3.69 20.87 26.50
CA SER A 638 2.55 20.53 27.36
C SER A 638 1.85 19.23 26.95
N TYR A 639 1.67 18.99 25.64
CA TYR A 639 1.08 17.75 25.14
C TYR A 639 1.96 16.51 25.42
N ALA A 640 3.28 16.63 25.21
CA ALA A 640 4.22 15.54 25.47
C ALA A 640 4.26 15.18 26.96
N PHE A 641 4.28 16.20 27.82
CA PHE A 641 4.23 15.99 29.27
C PHE A 641 2.91 15.40 29.73
N GLY A 642 1.84 15.68 29.01
CA GLY A 642 0.53 15.16 29.34
C GLY A 642 0.39 13.65 29.22
N GLN A 643 1.23 13.01 28.40
CA GLN A 643 1.30 11.57 28.23
C GLN A 643 2.16 10.89 29.32
N LEU A 644 2.83 11.68 30.17
CA LEU A 644 3.69 11.14 31.22
C LEU A 644 2.88 10.66 32.42
N GLY A 645 3.34 9.59 33.05
CA GLY A 645 2.85 9.19 34.36
C GLY A 645 3.14 10.26 35.41
N VAL A 646 2.27 10.37 36.42
CA VAL A 646 2.37 11.38 37.50
C VAL A 646 3.73 11.36 38.19
N SER A 647 4.30 10.17 38.42
CA SER A 647 5.61 10.01 39.03
C SER A 647 6.74 10.59 38.16
N THR A 648 6.76 10.27 36.86
CA THR A 648 7.76 10.79 35.92
C THR A 648 7.70 12.31 35.83
N ALA A 649 6.49 12.86 35.83
CA ALA A 649 6.31 14.31 35.79
C ALA A 649 6.77 14.99 37.08
N GLN A 650 6.58 14.36 38.25
CA GLN A 650 7.12 14.84 39.52
C GLN A 650 8.66 14.83 39.54
N ASP A 651 9.29 13.79 38.98
CA ASP A 651 10.75 13.70 38.89
C ASP A 651 11.32 14.80 37.96
N LEU A 652 10.66 15.06 36.82
CA LEU A 652 11.04 16.14 35.91
C LEU A 652 10.87 17.52 36.55
N MET A 653 9.79 17.72 37.32
CA MET A 653 9.55 18.97 38.03
C MET A 653 10.69 19.32 39.01
N GLN A 654 11.36 18.32 39.61
CA GLN A 654 12.53 18.56 40.47
C GLN A 654 13.74 19.10 39.70
N LYS A 655 13.85 18.79 38.40
CA LYS A 655 14.92 19.28 37.52
C LYS A 655 14.68 20.71 37.02
N ILE A 656 13.45 21.20 37.03
CA ILE A 656 13.11 22.55 36.59
C ILE A 656 13.24 23.52 37.80
N PRO A 657 14.11 24.54 37.72
CA PRO A 657 14.28 25.51 38.80
C PRO A 657 12.97 26.26 39.10
N PRO A 658 12.71 26.66 40.37
CA PRO A 658 11.56 27.49 40.71
C PRO A 658 11.51 28.78 39.88
N GLY A 659 10.35 29.09 39.30
CA GLY A 659 10.15 30.26 38.45
C GLY A 659 9.05 30.07 37.40
N PRO A 660 8.89 31.02 36.45
CA PRO A 660 7.80 31.00 35.46
C PRO A 660 7.74 29.73 34.61
N ALA A 661 8.91 29.20 34.24
CA ALA A 661 9.06 27.96 33.50
C ALA A 661 8.47 26.75 34.27
N ARG A 662 8.74 26.65 35.58
CA ARG A 662 8.21 25.60 36.45
C ARG A 662 6.71 25.76 36.66
N ASN A 663 6.24 26.97 36.90
CA ASN A 663 4.81 27.26 37.04
C ASN A 663 4.05 26.81 35.78
N GLN A 664 4.58 27.12 34.60
CA GLN A 664 4.00 26.70 33.32
C GLN A 664 4.00 25.17 33.15
N PHE A 665 5.05 24.49 33.61
CA PHE A 665 5.12 23.02 33.61
C PHE A 665 4.03 22.42 34.51
N GLU A 666 3.89 22.93 35.73
CA GLU A 666 2.89 22.48 36.71
C GLU A 666 1.46 22.66 36.17
N ILE A 667 1.15 23.82 35.57
CA ILE A 667 -0.14 24.06 34.92
C ILE A 667 -0.41 23.07 33.77
N SER A 668 0.60 22.85 32.92
CA SER A 668 0.49 21.94 31.77
C SER A 668 0.23 20.50 32.20
N LEU A 669 0.90 20.06 33.26
CA LEU A 669 0.73 18.75 33.85
C LEU A 669 -0.68 18.58 34.43
N VAL A 670 -1.15 19.57 35.21
CA VAL A 670 -2.52 19.58 35.74
C VAL A 670 -3.54 19.51 34.61
N GLN A 671 -3.36 20.27 33.54
CA GLN A 671 -4.28 20.28 32.40
C GLN A 671 -4.42 18.89 31.75
N SER A 672 -3.32 18.17 31.58
CA SER A 672 -3.39 16.82 30.99
C SER A 672 -4.02 15.80 31.94
N MET A 673 -3.62 15.84 33.22
CA MET A 673 -4.16 14.95 34.23
C MET A 673 -5.66 15.18 34.41
N ALA A 674 -6.15 16.42 34.32
CA ALA A 674 -7.56 16.74 34.48
C ALA A 674 -8.47 15.98 33.49
N ASN A 675 -7.97 15.63 32.30
CA ASN A 675 -8.73 14.89 31.29
C ASN A 675 -8.88 13.38 31.60
N HIS A 676 -7.95 12.79 32.35
CA HIS A 676 -7.88 11.33 32.55
C HIS A 676 -7.98 10.90 34.02
N SER A 677 -7.47 11.73 34.93
CA SER A 677 -7.35 11.49 36.37
C SER A 677 -7.61 12.79 37.15
N PRO A 678 -8.84 13.33 37.12
CA PRO A 678 -9.15 14.64 37.69
C PRO A 678 -8.87 14.75 39.20
N GLN A 679 -9.01 13.65 39.95
CA GLN A 679 -8.66 13.59 41.38
C GLN A 679 -7.16 13.81 41.62
N SER A 680 -6.31 13.18 40.81
CA SER A 680 -4.86 13.35 40.89
C SER A 680 -4.46 14.77 40.46
N ALA A 681 -5.12 15.30 39.43
CA ALA A 681 -4.92 16.66 38.95
C ALA A 681 -5.27 17.69 40.03
N ALA A 682 -6.38 17.48 40.73
CA ALA A 682 -6.81 18.24 41.89
C ALA A 682 -5.77 18.25 43.02
N GLY A 683 -5.21 17.08 43.35
CA GLY A 683 -4.15 16.97 44.35
C GLY A 683 -2.89 17.76 43.97
N LEU A 684 -2.51 17.75 42.70
CA LEU A 684 -1.37 18.54 42.22
C LEU A 684 -1.69 20.05 42.22
N ALA A 685 -2.84 20.45 41.68
CA ALA A 685 -3.28 21.85 41.61
C ALA A 685 -3.35 22.51 42.99
N ALA A 686 -3.81 21.78 44.02
CA ALA A 686 -3.87 22.29 45.39
C ALA A 686 -2.49 22.63 45.98
N ASN A 687 -1.41 21.99 45.49
CA ASN A 687 -0.06 22.12 46.04
C ASN A 687 0.86 23.05 45.23
N ILE A 688 0.34 23.78 44.23
CA ILE A 688 1.12 24.78 43.48
C ILE A 688 1.34 26.01 44.37
N ASN A 689 2.60 26.39 44.57
CA ASN A 689 2.99 27.46 45.49
C ASN A 689 2.69 28.88 44.96
N ASP A 690 2.70 29.07 43.64
CA ASP A 690 2.41 30.35 43.01
C ASP A 690 0.89 30.54 42.90
N SER A 691 0.36 31.60 43.51
CA SER A 691 -1.10 31.80 43.61
C SER A 691 -1.78 31.97 42.26
N GLN A 692 -1.13 32.61 41.28
CA GLN A 692 -1.69 32.79 39.95
C GLN A 692 -1.71 31.46 39.17
N ALA A 693 -0.62 30.71 39.23
CA ALA A 693 -0.53 29.39 38.61
C ALA A 693 -1.49 28.38 39.26
N GLN A 694 -1.64 28.43 40.58
CA GLN A 694 -2.57 27.61 41.35
C GLN A 694 -4.01 27.88 40.91
N GLN A 695 -4.41 29.16 40.81
CA GLN A 695 -5.74 29.52 40.31
C GLN A 695 -5.98 29.04 38.87
N GLN A 696 -4.99 29.16 37.99
CA GLN A 696 -5.11 28.64 36.63
C GLN A 696 -5.28 27.12 36.62
N ALA A 697 -4.47 26.39 37.39
CA ALA A 697 -4.55 24.95 37.54
C ALA A 697 -5.92 24.50 38.10
N ILE A 698 -6.41 25.15 39.16
CA ILE A 698 -7.74 24.86 39.73
C ILE A 698 -8.84 25.02 38.68
N ASN A 699 -8.80 26.09 37.89
CA ASN A 699 -9.76 26.31 36.81
C ASN A 699 -9.72 25.20 35.74
N GLN A 700 -8.53 24.69 35.40
CA GLN A 700 -8.39 23.57 34.46
C GLN A 700 -9.00 22.28 35.02
N VAL A 701 -8.72 21.96 36.29
CA VAL A 701 -9.26 20.78 36.97
C VAL A 701 -10.78 20.85 37.01
N VAL A 702 -11.34 21.95 37.52
CA VAL A 702 -12.79 22.11 37.65
C VAL A 702 -13.48 22.04 36.30
N GLY A 703 -12.92 22.71 35.27
CA GLY A 703 -13.52 22.73 33.94
C GLY A 703 -13.66 21.36 33.30
N GLN A 704 -12.71 20.44 33.54
CA GLN A 704 -12.77 19.07 33.01
C GLN A 704 -13.54 18.11 33.92
N TRP A 705 -13.29 18.16 35.23
CA TRP A 705 -13.93 17.28 36.19
C TRP A 705 -15.45 17.49 36.22
N ALA A 706 -15.90 18.74 36.13
CA ALA A 706 -17.32 19.08 36.14
C ALA A 706 -18.11 18.49 34.96
N ASN A 707 -17.47 18.22 33.82
CA ASN A 707 -18.17 17.63 32.67
C ASN A 707 -18.53 16.15 32.90
N HIS A 708 -17.86 15.47 33.83
CA HIS A 708 -18.05 14.04 34.10
C HIS A 708 -18.63 13.75 35.48
N ASP A 709 -18.11 14.40 36.52
CA ASP A 709 -18.56 14.25 37.90
C ASP A 709 -18.54 15.61 38.62
N PRO A 710 -19.57 16.44 38.38
CA PRO A 710 -19.62 17.78 38.93
C PRO A 710 -19.80 17.79 40.46
N ARG A 711 -20.36 16.73 41.06
CA ARG A 711 -20.50 16.62 42.52
C ARG A 711 -19.14 16.41 43.19
N ALA A 712 -18.30 15.55 42.62
CA ALA A 712 -16.95 15.35 43.14
C ALA A 712 -16.10 16.62 42.95
N ALA A 713 -16.21 17.29 41.79
CA ALA A 713 -15.54 18.56 41.55
C ALA A 713 -15.97 19.65 42.55
N ALA A 714 -17.27 19.75 42.85
CA ALA A 714 -17.82 20.66 43.86
C ALA A 714 -17.28 20.38 45.26
N THR A 715 -17.22 19.09 45.63
CA THR A 715 -16.70 18.66 46.94
C THR A 715 -15.24 19.05 47.10
N TRP A 716 -14.42 18.82 46.07
CA TRP A 716 -13.01 19.20 46.10
C TRP A 716 -12.82 20.71 46.14
N LEU A 717 -13.53 21.48 45.30
CA LEU A 717 -13.44 22.93 45.27
C LEU A 717 -13.83 23.58 46.61
N GLY A 718 -14.77 22.97 47.34
CA GLY A 718 -15.17 23.40 48.69
C GLY A 718 -14.16 23.10 49.80
N GLN A 719 -13.15 22.25 49.54
CA GLN A 719 -12.10 21.89 50.50
C GLN A 719 -10.83 22.76 50.38
N LEU A 720 -10.72 23.58 49.34
CA LEU A 720 -9.56 24.46 49.12
C LEU A 720 -9.59 25.65 50.09
N ASP A 721 -8.42 26.04 50.62
CA ASP A 721 -8.25 27.11 51.62
C ASP A 721 -8.93 28.42 51.20
N SER A 722 -9.53 29.11 52.19
CA SER A 722 -10.33 30.32 52.01
C SER A 722 -9.57 31.56 51.53
N ASP A 723 -8.24 31.51 51.54
CA ASP A 723 -7.38 32.64 51.17
C ASP A 723 -7.26 32.83 49.63
N THR A 724 -7.72 31.85 48.85
CA THR A 724 -7.68 31.89 47.37
C THR A 724 -9.03 32.27 46.79
N ASP A 725 -9.09 33.38 46.03
CA ASP A 725 -10.30 33.79 45.32
C ASP A 725 -10.61 32.87 44.13
N ASN A 726 -11.34 31.79 44.42
CA ASN A 726 -11.72 30.76 43.46
C ASN A 726 -13.05 31.04 42.74
N ARG A 727 -13.55 32.29 42.74
CA ARG A 727 -14.85 32.66 42.13
C ARG A 727 -15.00 32.21 40.68
N ASN A 728 -13.92 32.26 39.91
CA ASN A 728 -13.90 31.79 38.52
C ASN A 728 -14.08 30.27 38.41
N ALA A 729 -13.51 29.50 39.35
CA ALA A 729 -13.66 28.06 39.37
C ALA A 729 -15.09 27.66 39.73
N TYR A 730 -15.72 28.33 40.71
CA TYR A 730 -17.13 28.12 41.04
C TYR A 730 -18.07 28.45 39.86
N GLY A 731 -17.81 29.55 39.15
CA GLY A 731 -18.54 29.89 37.92
C GLY A 731 -18.40 28.84 36.82
N ASN A 732 -17.17 28.35 36.59
CA ASN A 732 -16.89 27.30 35.61
C ASN A 732 -17.57 25.98 35.95
N LEU A 733 -17.54 25.58 37.22
CA LEU A 733 -18.26 24.40 37.73
C LEU A 733 -19.76 24.54 37.47
N ALA A 734 -20.35 25.68 37.87
CA ALA A 734 -21.78 25.94 37.73
C ALA A 734 -22.24 25.84 36.27
N ARG A 735 -21.49 26.47 35.35
CA ARG A 735 -21.75 26.42 33.91
C ARG A 735 -21.64 24.99 33.35
N SER A 736 -20.57 24.28 33.67
CA SER A 736 -20.34 22.93 33.16
C SER A 736 -21.40 21.95 33.68
N TRP A 737 -21.69 22.00 34.98
CA TRP A 737 -22.74 21.22 35.60
C TRP A 737 -24.10 21.54 34.98
N ALA A 738 -24.45 22.82 34.81
CA ALA A 738 -25.73 23.22 34.23
C ALA A 738 -25.93 22.73 32.79
N ASN A 739 -24.86 22.49 32.03
CA ASN A 739 -24.96 21.93 30.68
C ASN A 739 -25.27 20.41 30.69
N VAL A 740 -24.93 19.70 31.77
CA VAL A 740 -25.12 18.25 31.88
C VAL A 740 -26.36 17.91 32.72
N ASP A 741 -26.52 18.58 33.86
CA ASP A 741 -27.62 18.43 34.82
C ASP A 741 -28.02 19.82 35.38
N PRO A 742 -28.90 20.55 34.67
CA PRO A 742 -29.39 21.87 35.08
C PRO A 742 -29.99 21.91 36.48
N GLN A 743 -30.72 20.86 36.88
CA GLN A 743 -31.40 20.80 38.18
C GLN A 743 -30.39 20.54 39.30
N GLY A 744 -29.47 19.58 39.11
CA GLY A 744 -28.42 19.33 40.09
C GLY A 744 -27.49 20.54 40.29
N ALA A 745 -27.19 21.28 39.21
CA ALA A 745 -26.42 22.52 39.30
C ALA A 745 -27.17 23.59 40.10
N GLN A 746 -28.48 23.74 39.88
CA GLN A 746 -29.32 24.65 40.64
C GLN A 746 -29.37 24.27 42.12
N ASP A 747 -29.62 23.01 42.44
CA ASP A 747 -29.65 22.50 43.82
C ASP A 747 -28.32 22.77 44.53
N TRP A 748 -27.19 22.56 43.85
CA TRP A 748 -25.86 22.86 44.39
C TRP A 748 -25.65 24.35 44.63
N VAL A 749 -26.01 25.22 43.67
CA VAL A 749 -25.87 26.68 43.84
C VAL A 749 -26.70 27.22 45.00
N LEU A 750 -27.86 26.60 45.31
CA LEU A 750 -28.66 26.92 46.48
C LEU A 750 -27.98 26.56 47.82
N THR A 751 -27.00 25.66 47.81
CA THR A 751 -26.20 25.32 49.00
C THR A 751 -25.05 26.30 49.26
N LEU A 752 -24.67 27.11 48.27
CA LEU A 752 -23.62 28.11 48.42
C LEU A 752 -24.11 29.27 49.29
N SER A 753 -23.25 29.75 50.18
CA SER A 753 -23.53 30.95 51.00
C SER A 753 -23.80 32.18 50.12
N ASP A 754 -24.70 33.04 50.57
CA ASP A 754 -24.96 34.33 49.92
C ASP A 754 -23.68 35.16 49.84
N GLY A 755 -23.36 35.62 48.63
CA GLY A 755 -22.16 36.40 48.37
C GLY A 755 -21.59 36.23 46.95
N PRO A 756 -20.38 36.76 46.71
CA PRO A 756 -19.79 36.85 45.38
C PRO A 756 -19.60 35.51 44.65
N THR A 757 -19.41 34.41 45.39
CA THR A 757 -19.26 33.06 44.82
C THR A 757 -20.57 32.54 44.23
N ARG A 758 -21.67 32.70 44.97
CA ARG A 758 -23.02 32.32 44.51
C ARG A 758 -23.45 33.17 43.31
N GLU A 759 -23.12 34.46 43.33
CA GLU A 759 -23.38 35.36 42.19
C GLU A 759 -22.61 34.93 40.93
N SER A 760 -21.31 34.64 41.04
CA SER A 760 -20.50 34.13 39.92
C SER A 760 -21.08 32.85 39.32
N ALA A 761 -21.54 31.92 40.17
CA ALA A 761 -22.17 30.68 39.74
C ALA A 761 -23.49 30.91 38.98
N LEU A 762 -24.41 31.71 39.54
CA LEU A 762 -25.69 32.06 38.91
C LEU A 762 -25.48 32.80 37.58
N GLN A 763 -24.53 33.72 37.52
CA GLN A 763 -24.20 34.47 36.31
C GLN A 763 -23.66 33.53 35.21
N SER A 764 -22.79 32.58 35.57
CA SER A 764 -22.22 31.61 34.63
C SER A 764 -23.26 30.63 34.10
N MET A 765 -24.16 30.15 34.96
CA MET A 765 -25.30 29.29 34.57
C MET A 765 -26.27 30.01 33.65
N SER A 766 -26.62 31.26 33.96
CA SER A 766 -27.52 32.06 33.14
C SER A 766 -26.93 32.32 31.75
N ASN A 767 -25.64 32.65 31.68
CA ASN A 767 -24.93 32.81 30.40
C ASN A 767 -24.92 31.53 29.56
N SER A 768 -24.73 30.36 30.17
CA SER A 768 -24.64 29.10 29.41
C SER A 768 -25.99 28.64 28.86
N ALA A 769 -27.06 28.83 29.63
CA ALA A 769 -28.41 28.51 29.19
C ALA A 769 -28.96 29.51 28.17
N MET A 770 -28.42 30.73 28.07
CA MET A 770 -28.98 31.81 27.21
C MET A 770 -29.22 31.37 25.76
N HIS A 771 -28.31 30.59 25.17
CA HIS A 771 -28.41 30.14 23.78
C HIS A 771 -29.23 28.85 23.60
N GLN A 772 -29.34 28.03 24.65
CA GLN A 772 -29.98 26.71 24.57
C GLN A 772 -31.42 26.75 25.09
N ASN A 773 -31.65 27.47 26.18
CA ASN A 773 -32.92 27.63 26.86
C ASN A 773 -32.98 29.03 27.54
N PRO A 774 -33.31 30.09 26.77
CA PRO A 774 -33.35 31.46 27.31
C PRO A 774 -34.38 31.65 28.42
N ALA A 775 -35.45 30.83 28.46
CA ALA A 775 -36.42 30.86 29.56
C ALA A 775 -35.79 30.40 30.88
N GLN A 776 -35.03 29.30 30.86
CA GLN A 776 -34.30 28.82 32.03
C GLN A 776 -33.19 29.79 32.46
N ALA A 777 -32.48 30.38 31.49
CA ALA A 777 -31.49 31.41 31.75
C ALA A 777 -32.08 32.62 32.48
N ALA A 778 -33.29 33.05 32.10
CA ALA A 778 -33.98 34.16 32.77
C ALA A 778 -34.33 33.82 34.22
N ILE A 779 -34.83 32.60 34.49
CA ILE A 779 -35.16 32.14 35.85
C ILE A 779 -33.93 32.15 36.77
N TRP A 780 -32.76 31.76 36.26
CA TRP A 780 -31.53 31.83 37.04
C TRP A 780 -31.00 33.26 37.19
N ALA A 781 -31.12 34.08 36.15
CA ALA A 781 -30.71 35.49 36.20
C ALA A 781 -31.54 36.30 37.20
N GLU A 782 -32.83 36.00 37.36
CA GLU A 782 -33.72 36.63 38.36
C GLU A 782 -33.24 36.40 39.81
N GLN A 783 -32.49 35.32 40.06
CA GLN A 783 -31.96 35.00 41.39
C GLN A 783 -30.66 35.75 41.74
N LEU A 784 -30.09 36.53 40.80
CA LEU A 784 -28.93 37.38 41.07
C LEU A 784 -29.28 38.46 42.11
N ALA A 785 -28.45 38.57 43.16
CA ALA A 785 -28.68 39.49 44.26
C ALA A 785 -28.34 40.95 43.88
N ASP A 786 -27.22 41.18 43.19
CA ASP A 786 -26.87 42.48 42.61
C ASP A 786 -27.87 42.93 41.52
N PRO A 787 -28.61 44.05 41.73
CA PRO A 787 -29.61 44.53 40.77
C PRO A 787 -29.03 44.87 39.40
N GLY A 788 -27.81 45.43 39.34
CA GLY A 788 -27.18 45.83 38.09
C GLY A 788 -26.78 44.64 37.21
N SER A 789 -26.22 43.60 37.84
CA SER A 789 -25.86 42.34 37.18
C SER A 789 -27.11 41.57 36.72
N ARG A 790 -28.17 41.55 37.54
CA ARG A 790 -29.48 40.97 37.18
C ARG A 790 -30.07 41.64 35.94
N GLU A 791 -30.17 42.96 35.96
CA GLU A 791 -30.74 43.75 34.85
C GLU A 791 -29.96 43.56 33.55
N SER A 792 -28.62 43.62 33.63
CA SER A 792 -27.74 43.43 32.48
C SER A 792 -27.89 42.03 31.87
N MET A 793 -27.99 41.00 32.72
CA MET A 793 -28.17 39.61 32.28
C MET A 793 -29.53 39.39 31.61
N LEU A 794 -30.61 39.84 32.26
CA LEU A 794 -31.98 39.74 31.71
C LEU A 794 -32.10 40.47 30.38
N THR A 795 -31.45 41.62 30.22
CA THR A 795 -31.42 42.36 28.95
C THR A 795 -30.70 41.60 27.85
N ASN A 796 -29.55 40.99 28.15
CA ASN A 796 -28.81 40.20 27.17
C ASN A 796 -29.58 38.95 26.75
N ILE A 797 -30.22 38.26 27.69
CA ILE A 797 -31.11 37.13 27.42
C ILE A 797 -32.27 37.58 26.54
N ALA A 798 -32.91 38.72 26.84
CA ALA A 798 -34.00 39.28 26.03
C ALA A 798 -33.59 39.50 24.57
N ARG A 799 -32.42 40.12 24.35
CA ARG A 799 -31.90 40.41 23.00
C ARG A 799 -31.66 39.14 22.19
N TYR A 800 -31.01 38.14 22.80
CA TYR A 800 -30.78 36.86 22.14
C TYR A 800 -32.07 36.09 21.90
N TRP A 801 -32.97 36.05 22.88
CA TRP A 801 -34.25 35.36 22.76
C TRP A 801 -35.11 35.98 21.66
N LEU A 802 -35.12 37.31 21.50
CA LEU A 802 -35.83 37.98 20.40
C LEU A 802 -35.36 37.53 19.01
N GLN A 803 -34.08 37.17 18.85
CA GLN A 803 -33.54 36.64 17.60
C GLN A 803 -33.91 35.17 17.35
N LEU A 804 -34.07 34.39 18.43
CA LEU A 804 -34.37 32.96 18.36
C LEU A 804 -35.88 32.68 18.23
N ASP A 805 -36.67 33.30 19.09
CA ASP A 805 -38.12 33.21 19.16
C ASP A 805 -38.69 34.56 19.63
N THR A 806 -39.01 35.41 18.66
CA THR A 806 -39.53 36.75 18.90
C THR A 806 -40.84 36.73 19.69
N GLN A 807 -41.70 35.73 19.50
CA GLN A 807 -43.02 35.71 20.15
C GLN A 807 -42.88 35.37 21.63
N ALA A 808 -42.16 34.31 21.96
CA ALA A 808 -41.91 33.91 23.35
C ALA A 808 -41.12 34.98 24.11
N ALA A 809 -40.10 35.57 23.48
CA ALA A 809 -39.32 36.64 24.07
C ALA A 809 -40.17 37.88 24.39
N ARG A 810 -41.04 38.32 23.47
CA ARG A 810 -41.94 39.46 23.71
C ARG A 810 -42.92 39.19 24.85
N ALA A 811 -43.45 37.97 24.94
CA ALA A 811 -44.35 37.59 26.02
C ALA A 811 -43.62 37.65 27.38
N TRP A 812 -42.41 37.11 27.46
CA TRP A 812 -41.60 37.16 28.67
C TRP A 812 -41.15 38.58 29.03
N ILE A 813 -40.69 39.39 28.07
CA ILE A 813 -40.30 40.81 28.29
C ILE A 813 -41.46 41.61 28.90
N ALA A 814 -42.70 41.35 28.48
CA ALA A 814 -43.87 42.03 29.03
C ALA A 814 -44.02 41.76 30.54
N THR A 815 -43.77 40.53 30.97
CA THR A 815 -43.99 40.06 32.36
C THR A 815 -42.73 40.07 33.24
N SER A 816 -41.55 40.38 32.72
CA SER A 816 -40.29 40.36 33.48
C SER A 816 -40.09 41.58 34.38
N ASP A 817 -39.09 41.54 35.26
CA ASP A 817 -38.72 42.65 36.15
C ASP A 817 -37.78 43.70 35.51
N LEU A 818 -37.65 43.70 34.17
CA LEU A 818 -36.84 44.70 33.46
C LEU A 818 -37.40 46.13 33.62
N PRO A 819 -36.55 47.17 33.69
CA PRO A 819 -37.01 48.56 33.73
C PRO A 819 -37.89 48.92 32.52
N PRO A 820 -38.92 49.78 32.69
CA PRO A 820 -39.84 50.16 31.61
C PRO A 820 -39.11 50.68 30.35
N ASP A 821 -38.08 51.50 30.54
CA ASP A 821 -37.30 52.09 29.45
C ASP A 821 -36.56 51.03 28.62
N GLN A 822 -36.04 49.98 29.27
CA GLN A 822 -35.39 48.86 28.58
C GLN A 822 -36.38 47.95 27.87
N LYS A 823 -37.53 47.67 28.50
CA LYS A 823 -38.62 46.93 27.83
C LYS A 823 -39.02 47.65 26.55
N GLN A 824 -39.16 48.97 26.58
CA GLN A 824 -39.49 49.76 25.41
C GLN A 824 -38.39 49.69 24.34
N GLN A 825 -37.11 49.81 24.71
CA GLN A 825 -35.99 49.68 23.76
C GLN A 825 -35.94 48.28 23.10
N LEU A 826 -36.15 47.21 23.86
CA LEU A 826 -36.10 45.83 23.35
C LEU A 826 -37.27 45.49 22.43
N LEU A 827 -38.44 46.10 22.65
CA LEU A 827 -39.65 45.88 21.87
C LEU A 827 -39.76 46.78 20.63
N THR A 828 -38.89 47.78 20.49
CA THR A 828 -38.85 48.67 19.34
C THR A 828 -38.04 48.01 18.20
N PRO A 829 -38.59 47.83 16.98
CA PRO A 829 -37.86 47.25 15.86
C PRO A 829 -36.63 48.12 15.50
N PRO A 830 -35.47 47.55 15.14
CA PRO A 830 -34.38 48.33 14.57
C PRO A 830 -34.91 48.99 13.29
N GLY A 831 -34.82 50.32 13.21
CA GLY A 831 -35.26 51.07 12.04
C GLY A 831 -34.62 50.53 10.77
N GLY A 832 -35.45 50.20 9.79
CA GLY A 832 -35.04 49.63 8.49
C GLY A 832 -34.39 50.63 7.55
#